data_AF-A0A8J2F8C1-F1
#
_entry.id   AF-A0A8J2F8C1-F1
#
_cell.length_a   1.000
_cell.length_b   1.000
_cell.length_c   1.000
_cell.angle_alpha   90.00
_cell.angle_beta   90.00
_cell.angle_gamma   90.00
#
_symmetry.space_group_name_H-M   'P 1'
#
loop_
_entity.id
_entity.type
_entity.pdbx_description
1 polymer ?
#
loop_
_entity_poly.entity_id
_entity_poly.type
_entity_poly.pdbx_seq_one_letter_code
_entity_poly.pdbx_strand_id
1 'polypeptide(L)'
;MKAAIKDKFLDYGLDDLVLPEWGYPKKGKVRDIYFRDGNVVMVTNDRVSAFDFVLPNLIPFKGQVLNRISEWAFEETADIVPNALVSSPDPSVVVQKKMKNLNVECIVRGYLWGSMAKAYEEGDRVFCGLNVPDGLLRYQKLAEPIFTPTTKVEVGHDENMTFAEVEQLIGKEMAAKVRDISFKLFARGQELMAKRGLLLLDTKYEFGLDANGVLHVIDEVNTPDSSRMCSIEEYEKKWPLIKAAVAESPLSSVNDCLKSDPKLKIKEYSKQYVRDTLLEMGFDPSTAKEAITLSPEQVLECSARYVEVCEKITGEPFQLPTTSGDPKLRLLRNLEAASMISSGLVCIFAGSDSDAPHIEKLKEQFSKTNAGLARIAGCTAKIGTQVRICSAHKQPKRLQGVLKYYNTSDQPIVIIACAGGTDALSGTASFLSTHPVVSCPPDGLENKTCTINPPGSSNAFVGKVGNCARFCTQLLAGKQPAIASYLDAENKKKVASLESADSKLCPVFYADAAAAGGSGGPAPAPGADDTKKKDTKPIAFPASAVESGAGGEGSTTASECEPAARKSGSCPMDFGPAPRTPEEAKACEYKKKIAHQFLNKVETDAVFLPEWGEAKKGKVRDIYFRDDNVIMVTNDRVSAFDVVLPNLIPFKGFVLNAISEWAFEQTKDIVPNALVTSPDPSVVVQKKMKNLNIECIVRGYLWGSMAKAYEKGDRLFCGLKIPDGLLRYQKLAEPIFTPTTKAEVGHDENMTFAEVEELIGKEMAEKVRDISFKLFQRGSEKMAEKGLILIDTKYEFGLDESGVLHVIDEVNTPDSSRMCGIEEYGRKWQEIQKAVTSGEAGDPFAKYKIKEYSKQYVRDCLLEMGFTGNEKEKIKLTPMQVVECSYRYISVFEQITGHAFPWETFLPAENPEKRVVRNLQRAKLLGPGVVLIFAGSGSDAPHLKKIEESCYRVGLSAVHTRICSAHKQPGKLEDVLNRYNQSEQMCIIVGCAGGTDALSGTASFHSKFPVVSCPPDGHVNHTCLTNPPGSSNALIYSVGNAARFCAQVLSQHDVTRSLSKKLLSANDDKVAGLVKADTGFVDEVKAKIAAKA
;
A
#
# COMPACT_ATOMS: atom_id res chain seq x y z
N MET A 1 -39.99 14.83 -5.23
CA MET A 1 -39.80 14.11 -6.50
C MET A 1 -39.37 15.02 -7.65
N LYS A 2 -40.27 15.80 -8.30
CA LYS A 2 -39.95 16.61 -9.51
C LYS A 2 -38.63 17.40 -9.48
N ALA A 3 -38.34 18.18 -8.44
CA ALA A 3 -37.08 18.92 -8.34
C ALA A 3 -35.85 17.98 -8.43
N ALA A 4 -35.85 16.87 -7.70
CA ALA A 4 -34.75 15.89 -7.76
C ALA A 4 -34.59 15.28 -9.15
N ILE A 5 -35.69 14.98 -9.86
CA ILE A 5 -35.62 14.49 -11.25
C ILE A 5 -35.00 15.57 -12.15
N LYS A 6 -35.53 16.80 -12.11
CA LYS A 6 -35.06 17.93 -12.93
C LYS A 6 -33.57 18.21 -12.72
N ASP A 7 -33.13 18.26 -11.47
CA ASP A 7 -31.80 18.77 -11.11
C ASP A 7 -30.69 17.70 -11.20
N LYS A 8 -31.04 16.41 -11.22
CA LYS A 8 -30.06 15.30 -11.13
C LYS A 8 -30.31 14.08 -12.01
N PHE A 9 -31.52 13.87 -12.51
CA PHE A 9 -31.90 12.60 -13.16
C PHE A 9 -32.68 12.77 -14.48
N LEU A 10 -32.71 13.97 -15.06
CA LEU A 10 -33.43 14.21 -16.31
C LEU A 10 -32.84 13.37 -17.47
N ASP A 11 -31.52 13.19 -17.48
CA ASP A 11 -30.79 12.35 -18.44
C ASP A 11 -30.53 10.92 -17.90
N TYR A 12 -31.10 10.55 -16.75
CA TYR A 12 -30.96 9.21 -16.15
C TYR A 12 -31.95 8.23 -16.80
N GLY A 13 -31.71 7.88 -18.06
CA GLY A 13 -32.52 6.92 -18.81
C GLY A 13 -31.72 5.69 -19.23
N LEU A 14 -32.29 4.50 -19.04
CA LEU A 14 -31.79 3.26 -19.64
C LEU A 14 -32.33 3.12 -21.07
N ASP A 15 -31.47 3.09 -22.09
CA ASP A 15 -31.84 3.03 -23.51
C ASP A 15 -31.89 1.61 -24.08
N ASP A 16 -30.73 1.03 -24.36
CA ASP A 16 -30.44 -0.25 -25.01
C ASP A 16 -29.35 -0.93 -24.19
N LEU A 17 -29.50 -2.23 -23.89
CA LEU A 17 -28.42 -3.00 -23.27
C LEU A 17 -27.78 -3.97 -24.27
N VAL A 18 -26.45 -4.07 -24.26
CA VAL A 18 -25.69 -5.04 -25.05
C VAL A 18 -24.73 -5.82 -24.16
N LEU A 19 -25.10 -7.07 -23.88
CA LEU A 19 -24.30 -8.05 -23.15
C LEU A 19 -23.87 -9.19 -24.09
N PRO A 20 -22.67 -9.14 -24.71
CA PRO A 20 -22.17 -10.21 -25.56
C PRO A 20 -22.05 -11.56 -24.82
N GLU A 21 -21.91 -11.53 -23.49
CA GLU A 21 -21.97 -12.73 -22.65
C GLU A 21 -23.30 -13.49 -22.81
N TRP A 22 -24.42 -12.77 -22.90
CA TRP A 22 -25.77 -13.33 -23.08
C TRP A 22 -26.13 -13.61 -24.54
N GLY A 23 -25.55 -12.88 -25.49
CA GLY A 23 -25.82 -13.02 -26.92
C GLY A 23 -26.74 -11.93 -27.45
N TYR A 24 -27.31 -12.12 -28.64
CA TYR A 24 -28.19 -11.13 -29.27
C TYR A 24 -29.57 -11.10 -28.61
N PRO A 25 -30.07 -9.94 -28.15
CA PRO A 25 -31.44 -9.82 -27.65
C PRO A 25 -32.46 -9.83 -28.79
N LYS A 26 -33.68 -10.29 -28.50
CA LYS A 26 -34.87 -9.90 -29.26
C LYS A 26 -35.29 -8.51 -28.77
N LYS A 27 -35.03 -7.47 -29.58
CA LYS A 27 -35.44 -6.10 -29.27
C LYS A 27 -36.95 -5.92 -29.44
N GLY A 28 -37.60 -5.38 -28.42
CA GLY A 28 -38.98 -4.88 -28.47
C GLY A 28 -39.04 -3.35 -28.38
N LYS A 29 -40.25 -2.79 -28.50
CA LYS A 29 -40.49 -1.32 -28.42
C LYS A 29 -39.92 -0.73 -27.12
N VAL A 30 -40.16 -1.38 -25.97
CA VAL A 30 -39.79 -0.90 -24.61
C VAL A 30 -39.10 -1.94 -23.71
N ARG A 31 -38.70 -3.09 -24.26
CA ARG A 31 -37.95 -4.13 -23.53
C ARG A 31 -36.95 -4.82 -24.47
N ASP A 32 -35.79 -5.19 -23.95
CA ASP A 32 -34.82 -6.06 -24.65
C ASP A 32 -34.82 -7.45 -24.00
N ILE A 33 -35.04 -8.50 -24.79
CA ILE A 33 -35.35 -9.84 -24.28
C ILE A 33 -34.22 -10.83 -24.62
N TYR A 34 -33.67 -11.48 -23.60
CA TYR A 34 -32.67 -12.55 -23.72
C TYR A 34 -33.24 -13.89 -23.28
N PHE A 35 -32.77 -14.98 -23.90
CA PHE A 35 -33.12 -16.35 -23.53
C PHE A 35 -31.89 -17.03 -22.93
N ARG A 36 -31.94 -17.34 -21.63
CA ARG A 36 -30.79 -17.86 -20.86
C ARG A 36 -31.24 -18.88 -19.84
N ASP A 37 -30.54 -20.02 -19.78
CA ASP A 37 -30.67 -21.04 -18.74
C ASP A 37 -32.11 -21.53 -18.51
N GLY A 38 -32.87 -21.67 -19.59
CA GLY A 38 -34.29 -22.06 -19.58
C GLY A 38 -35.27 -20.92 -19.29
N ASN A 39 -34.79 -19.74 -18.93
CA ASN A 39 -35.55 -18.55 -18.58
C ASN A 39 -35.54 -17.48 -19.69
N VAL A 40 -36.39 -16.48 -19.51
CA VAL A 40 -36.50 -15.25 -20.28
C VAL A 40 -36.08 -14.10 -19.38
N VAL A 41 -34.98 -13.43 -19.72
CA VAL A 41 -34.50 -12.24 -19.00
C VAL A 41 -34.95 -11.02 -19.80
N MET A 42 -35.82 -10.20 -19.21
CA MET A 42 -36.33 -8.98 -19.83
C MET A 42 -35.69 -7.76 -19.18
N VAL A 43 -35.00 -6.95 -19.99
CA VAL A 43 -34.49 -5.64 -19.58
C VAL A 43 -35.54 -4.60 -19.98
N THR A 44 -36.27 -4.08 -19.00
CA THR A 44 -37.27 -3.04 -19.20
C THR A 44 -36.58 -1.68 -19.23
N ASN A 45 -36.56 -1.08 -20.42
CA ASN A 45 -35.87 0.19 -20.65
C ASN A 45 -36.81 1.39 -20.45
N ASP A 46 -36.21 2.57 -20.40
CA ASP A 46 -36.88 3.85 -20.22
C ASP A 46 -37.39 4.43 -21.55
N ARG A 47 -37.32 3.66 -22.65
CA ARG A 47 -37.96 4.04 -23.92
C ARG A 47 -39.47 4.11 -23.73
N VAL A 48 -40.09 5.11 -24.34
CA VAL A 48 -41.54 5.20 -24.50
C VAL A 48 -41.89 5.14 -25.97
N SER A 49 -43.00 4.47 -26.29
CA SER A 49 -43.59 4.46 -27.61
C SER A 49 -44.96 5.13 -27.59
N ALA A 50 -45.39 5.73 -28.70
CA ALA A 50 -46.76 6.22 -28.88
C ALA A 50 -47.12 6.13 -30.37
N PHE A 51 -48.35 5.71 -30.68
CA PHE A 51 -48.80 5.50 -32.06
C PHE A 51 -47.83 4.64 -32.89
N ASP A 52 -47.29 3.59 -32.25
CA ASP A 52 -46.30 2.64 -32.78
C ASP A 52 -44.89 3.17 -33.11
N PHE A 53 -44.67 4.48 -33.02
CA PHE A 53 -43.32 5.06 -32.99
C PHE A 53 -42.68 4.90 -31.61
N VAL A 54 -41.38 4.57 -31.58
CA VAL A 54 -40.53 4.70 -30.38
C VAL A 54 -39.98 6.12 -30.37
N LEU A 55 -40.16 6.85 -29.27
CA LEU A 55 -39.74 8.25 -29.18
C LEU A 55 -38.21 8.35 -28.95
N PRO A 56 -37.54 9.43 -29.40
CA PRO A 56 -36.12 9.64 -29.14
C PRO A 56 -35.80 9.88 -27.66
N ASN A 57 -36.77 10.40 -26.89
CA ASN A 57 -36.61 10.64 -25.46
C ASN A 57 -36.72 9.34 -24.65
N LEU A 58 -35.85 9.23 -23.65
CA LEU A 58 -36.04 8.32 -22.52
C LEU A 58 -36.90 9.01 -21.46
N ILE A 59 -37.71 8.24 -20.74
CA ILE A 59 -38.50 8.70 -19.59
C ILE A 59 -37.84 8.14 -18.32
N PRO A 60 -37.06 8.93 -17.56
CA PRO A 60 -36.32 8.43 -16.40
C PRO A 60 -37.18 7.61 -15.44
N PHE A 61 -36.64 6.50 -14.96
CA PHE A 61 -37.28 5.56 -14.02
C PHE A 61 -38.47 4.75 -14.55
N LYS A 62 -38.92 4.94 -15.79
CA LYS A 62 -40.07 4.22 -16.37
C LYS A 62 -39.93 2.70 -16.22
N GLY A 63 -38.80 2.12 -16.64
CA GLY A 63 -38.62 0.67 -16.58
C GLY A 63 -38.65 0.10 -15.16
N GLN A 64 -38.13 0.88 -14.20
CA GLN A 64 -38.09 0.55 -12.77
C GLN A 64 -39.48 0.60 -12.14
N VAL A 65 -40.27 1.61 -12.51
CA VAL A 65 -41.68 1.75 -12.12
C VAL A 65 -42.52 0.58 -12.64
N LEU A 66 -42.39 0.24 -13.93
CA LEU A 66 -43.18 -0.83 -14.56
C LEU A 66 -42.89 -2.19 -13.91
N ASN A 67 -41.62 -2.51 -13.67
CA ASN A 67 -41.23 -3.74 -13.01
C ASN A 67 -41.71 -3.78 -11.55
N ARG A 68 -41.49 -2.73 -10.74
CA ARG A 68 -41.93 -2.70 -9.33
C ARG A 68 -43.44 -2.85 -9.17
N ILE A 69 -44.24 -2.19 -10.02
CA ILE A 69 -45.70 -2.35 -10.02
C ILE A 69 -46.07 -3.79 -10.41
N SER A 70 -45.41 -4.37 -11.42
CA SER A 70 -45.69 -5.74 -11.85
C SER A 70 -45.34 -6.78 -10.78
N GLU A 71 -44.19 -6.64 -10.11
CA GLU A 71 -43.75 -7.51 -9.02
C GLU A 71 -44.76 -7.49 -7.86
N TRP A 72 -45.13 -6.31 -7.38
CA TRP A 72 -46.15 -6.14 -6.35
C TRP A 72 -47.52 -6.70 -6.78
N ALA A 73 -47.95 -6.43 -8.01
CA ALA A 73 -49.23 -6.93 -8.51
C ALA A 73 -49.24 -8.46 -8.70
N PHE A 74 -48.10 -9.06 -9.06
CA PHE A 74 -47.93 -10.52 -9.15
C PHE A 74 -47.99 -11.23 -7.79
N GLU A 75 -47.58 -10.56 -6.70
CA GLU A 75 -47.74 -11.04 -5.33
C GLU A 75 -49.22 -10.93 -4.88
N GLU A 76 -49.82 -9.75 -5.03
CA GLU A 76 -51.20 -9.44 -4.62
C GLU A 76 -52.30 -10.14 -5.45
N THR A 77 -51.93 -10.90 -6.47
CA THR A 77 -52.84 -11.69 -7.32
C THR A 77 -52.44 -13.16 -7.45
N ALA A 78 -51.42 -13.62 -6.71
CA ALA A 78 -50.94 -15.01 -6.75
C ALA A 78 -52.01 -16.04 -6.32
N ASP A 79 -53.03 -15.62 -5.56
CA ASP A 79 -54.19 -16.43 -5.18
C ASP A 79 -55.20 -16.63 -6.34
N ILE A 80 -55.16 -15.78 -7.36
CA ILE A 80 -56.07 -15.81 -8.51
C ILE A 80 -55.48 -16.66 -9.65
N VAL A 81 -54.20 -16.46 -9.96
CA VAL A 81 -53.48 -17.16 -11.03
C VAL A 81 -51.97 -17.10 -10.74
N PRO A 82 -51.19 -18.18 -10.95
CA PRO A 82 -49.75 -18.10 -10.81
C PRO A 82 -49.14 -17.18 -11.89
N ASN A 83 -47.97 -16.62 -11.60
CA ASN A 83 -47.24 -15.73 -12.51
C ASN A 83 -45.93 -16.39 -12.99
N ALA A 84 -45.26 -15.80 -13.99
CA ALA A 84 -44.02 -16.35 -14.53
C ALA A 84 -42.72 -15.85 -13.86
N LEU A 85 -42.80 -14.96 -12.86
CA LEU A 85 -41.62 -14.34 -12.23
C LEU A 85 -40.75 -15.39 -11.50
N VAL A 86 -39.43 -15.23 -11.61
CA VAL A 86 -38.41 -16.03 -10.92
C VAL A 86 -37.57 -15.15 -9.98
N SER A 87 -37.10 -14.01 -10.47
CA SER A 87 -36.32 -13.05 -9.70
C SER A 87 -36.25 -11.67 -10.38
N SER A 88 -35.97 -10.64 -9.60
CA SER A 88 -35.70 -9.27 -10.07
C SER A 88 -34.29 -8.85 -9.61
N PRO A 89 -33.23 -9.15 -10.39
CA PRO A 89 -31.83 -8.88 -9.98
C PRO A 89 -31.45 -7.39 -10.01
N ASP A 90 -32.20 -6.57 -10.74
CA ASP A 90 -32.06 -5.10 -10.79
C ASP A 90 -33.46 -4.51 -11.04
N PRO A 91 -33.81 -3.32 -10.52
CA PRO A 91 -35.15 -2.74 -10.74
C PRO A 91 -35.57 -2.62 -12.22
N SER A 92 -34.63 -2.56 -13.17
CA SER A 92 -34.91 -2.56 -14.61
C SER A 92 -34.87 -3.95 -15.27
N VAL A 93 -34.69 -5.05 -14.53
CA VAL A 93 -34.54 -6.41 -15.07
C VAL A 93 -35.42 -7.42 -14.34
N VAL A 94 -36.30 -8.11 -15.07
CA VAL A 94 -37.06 -9.26 -14.55
C VAL A 94 -36.64 -10.55 -15.23
N VAL A 95 -36.50 -11.62 -14.44
CA VAL A 95 -36.28 -12.99 -14.92
C VAL A 95 -37.60 -13.75 -14.80
N GLN A 96 -38.10 -14.26 -15.92
CA GLN A 96 -39.32 -15.05 -15.99
C GLN A 96 -39.04 -16.47 -16.51
N LYS A 97 -39.82 -17.46 -16.09
CA LYS A 97 -39.81 -18.80 -16.70
C LYS A 97 -40.22 -18.70 -18.16
N LYS A 98 -39.60 -19.49 -19.04
CA LYS A 98 -39.99 -19.54 -20.46
C LYS A 98 -41.34 -20.23 -20.64
N MET A 99 -42.37 -19.43 -20.92
CA MET A 99 -43.74 -19.91 -21.20
C MET A 99 -44.05 -19.93 -22.70
N LYS A 100 -45.04 -20.74 -23.09
CA LYS A 100 -45.69 -20.67 -24.41
C LYS A 100 -46.77 -19.59 -24.36
N ASN A 101 -46.54 -18.44 -25.01
CA ASN A 101 -47.52 -17.34 -25.05
C ASN A 101 -48.81 -17.78 -25.79
N LEU A 102 -49.96 -17.33 -25.31
CA LEU A 102 -51.27 -17.53 -25.94
C LEU A 102 -51.55 -16.58 -27.12
N ASN A 103 -50.77 -15.50 -27.27
CA ASN A 103 -50.86 -14.49 -28.33
C ASN A 103 -52.21 -13.73 -28.39
N VAL A 104 -52.87 -13.59 -27.24
CA VAL A 104 -54.11 -12.81 -27.06
C VAL A 104 -53.87 -11.73 -26.01
N GLU A 105 -54.12 -10.48 -26.37
CA GLU A 105 -54.13 -9.37 -25.42
C GLU A 105 -55.51 -9.28 -24.77
N CYS A 106 -55.55 -9.51 -23.46
CA CYS A 106 -56.77 -9.69 -22.69
C CYS A 106 -57.16 -8.36 -22.01
N ILE A 107 -57.85 -7.48 -22.74
CA ILE A 107 -58.25 -6.16 -22.23
C ILE A 107 -59.57 -6.23 -21.48
N VAL A 108 -59.60 -5.71 -20.25
CA VAL A 108 -60.82 -5.51 -19.45
C VAL A 108 -61.07 -4.02 -19.25
N ARG A 109 -62.31 -3.57 -19.45
CA ARG A 109 -62.72 -2.15 -19.34
C ARG A 109 -63.85 -1.98 -18.34
N GLY A 110 -63.67 -1.10 -17.36
CA GLY A 110 -64.74 -0.66 -16.45
C GLY A 110 -65.34 0.71 -16.79
N TYR A 111 -64.73 1.45 -17.71
CA TYR A 111 -65.12 2.81 -18.10
C TYR A 111 -65.03 2.96 -19.63
N LEU A 112 -65.88 3.81 -20.21
CA LEU A 112 -65.86 4.15 -21.63
C LEU A 112 -64.68 5.11 -21.93
N TRP A 113 -63.50 4.55 -22.23
CA TRP A 113 -62.26 5.32 -22.48
C TRP A 113 -61.55 4.87 -23.77
N GLY A 114 -60.51 5.61 -24.17
CA GLY A 114 -59.55 5.18 -25.18
C GLY A 114 -60.16 4.98 -26.58
N SER A 115 -59.77 3.89 -27.24
CA SER A 115 -60.24 3.51 -28.58
C SER A 115 -61.74 3.20 -28.62
N MET A 116 -62.26 2.54 -27.58
CA MET A 116 -63.70 2.26 -27.46
C MET A 116 -64.51 3.55 -27.36
N ALA A 117 -64.08 4.53 -26.56
CA ALA A 117 -64.74 5.84 -26.48
C ALA A 117 -64.67 6.62 -27.80
N LYS A 118 -63.56 6.50 -28.56
CA LYS A 118 -63.43 7.12 -29.88
C LYS A 118 -64.44 6.52 -30.87
N ALA A 119 -64.44 5.20 -31.03
CA ALA A 119 -65.38 4.51 -31.92
C ALA A 119 -66.84 4.82 -31.55
N TYR A 120 -67.16 4.86 -30.26
CA TYR A 120 -68.50 5.18 -29.77
C TYR A 120 -68.94 6.62 -30.08
N GLU A 121 -68.05 7.62 -29.94
CA GLU A 121 -68.31 9.01 -30.36
C GLU A 121 -68.42 9.15 -31.89
N GLU A 122 -67.73 8.28 -32.66
CA GLU A 122 -67.84 8.18 -34.12
C GLU A 122 -69.11 7.43 -34.59
N GLY A 123 -69.94 6.95 -33.66
CA GLY A 123 -71.24 6.33 -33.92
C GLY A 123 -71.26 4.81 -33.86
N ASP A 124 -70.13 4.14 -33.61
CA ASP A 124 -70.07 2.69 -33.45
C ASP A 124 -70.77 2.24 -32.15
N ARG A 125 -71.46 1.11 -32.21
CA ARG A 125 -72.15 0.46 -31.09
C ARG A 125 -71.77 -1.01 -30.93
N VAL A 126 -70.89 -1.55 -31.77
CA VAL A 126 -70.49 -2.97 -31.74
C VAL A 126 -68.97 -3.07 -31.62
N PHE A 127 -68.47 -3.10 -30.38
CA PHE A 127 -67.02 -3.15 -30.11
C PHE A 127 -66.60 -4.56 -29.67
N CYS A 128 -65.63 -5.18 -30.36
CA CYS A 128 -65.24 -6.58 -30.13
C CYS A 128 -66.43 -7.58 -30.19
N GLY A 129 -67.44 -7.28 -31.01
CA GLY A 129 -68.68 -8.07 -31.10
C GLY A 129 -69.65 -7.90 -29.92
N LEU A 130 -69.39 -6.96 -29.00
CA LEU A 130 -70.28 -6.61 -27.89
C LEU A 130 -71.11 -5.37 -28.23
N ASN A 131 -72.42 -5.44 -28.00
CA ASN A 131 -73.33 -4.30 -28.14
C ASN A 131 -73.15 -3.34 -26.96
N VAL A 132 -72.78 -2.09 -27.25
CA VAL A 132 -72.61 -1.01 -26.26
C VAL A 132 -73.91 -0.19 -26.20
N PRO A 133 -74.55 -0.03 -25.02
CA PRO A 133 -75.80 0.73 -24.90
C PRO A 133 -75.68 2.19 -25.35
N ASP A 134 -76.76 2.73 -25.90
CA ASP A 134 -76.86 4.16 -26.26
C ASP A 134 -76.88 5.09 -25.03
N GLY A 135 -76.57 6.37 -25.27
CA GLY A 135 -76.61 7.43 -24.25
C GLY A 135 -75.42 7.46 -23.27
N LEU A 136 -74.42 6.59 -23.45
CA LEU A 136 -73.16 6.68 -22.71
C LEU A 136 -72.30 7.87 -23.17
N LEU A 137 -71.53 8.44 -22.24
CA LEU A 137 -70.55 9.50 -22.52
C LEU A 137 -69.12 8.97 -22.26
N ARG A 138 -68.13 9.47 -23.01
CA ARG A 138 -66.70 9.23 -22.72
C ARG A 138 -66.40 9.57 -21.25
N TYR A 139 -65.58 8.75 -20.60
CA TYR A 139 -65.28 8.73 -19.16
C TYR A 139 -66.39 8.19 -18.24
N GLN A 140 -67.56 7.79 -18.76
CA GLN A 140 -68.60 7.16 -17.95
C GLN A 140 -68.19 5.77 -17.48
N LYS A 141 -68.49 5.46 -16.20
CA LYS A 141 -68.40 4.11 -15.65
C LYS A 141 -69.44 3.19 -16.32
N LEU A 142 -69.01 2.02 -16.79
CA LEU A 142 -69.90 1.00 -17.34
C LEU A 142 -70.70 0.32 -16.22
N ALA A 143 -71.86 -0.25 -16.54
CA ALA A 143 -72.70 -0.97 -15.57
C ALA A 143 -71.96 -2.19 -15.00
N GLU A 144 -71.29 -2.94 -15.87
CA GLU A 144 -70.40 -4.05 -15.54
C GLU A 144 -69.12 -3.94 -16.39
N PRO A 145 -67.95 -4.43 -15.93
CA PRO A 145 -66.76 -4.50 -16.75
C PRO A 145 -66.94 -5.41 -17.96
N ILE A 146 -66.34 -5.05 -19.10
CA ILE A 146 -66.40 -5.83 -20.35
C ILE A 146 -65.03 -6.33 -20.79
N PHE A 147 -65.01 -7.43 -21.55
CA PHE A 147 -63.81 -8.06 -22.10
C PHE A 147 -63.70 -7.74 -23.60
N THR A 148 -62.65 -7.04 -24.02
CA THR A 148 -62.48 -6.55 -25.40
C THR A 148 -61.09 -6.95 -25.94
N PRO A 149 -60.87 -8.23 -26.30
CA PRO A 149 -59.54 -8.74 -26.62
C PRO A 149 -58.99 -8.19 -27.94
N THR A 150 -57.68 -8.21 -28.10
CA THR A 150 -56.96 -7.87 -29.35
C THR A 150 -55.98 -8.96 -29.76
N THR A 151 -55.74 -9.10 -31.07
CA THR A 151 -54.68 -9.99 -31.60
C THR A 151 -53.31 -9.43 -31.26
N LYS A 152 -52.32 -10.29 -30.99
CA LYS A 152 -50.92 -9.87 -30.83
C LYS A 152 -50.11 -10.23 -32.08
N VAL A 153 -49.88 -9.25 -32.96
CA VAL A 153 -49.12 -9.45 -34.21
C VAL A 153 -47.67 -8.96 -34.09
N GLU A 154 -46.69 -9.70 -34.63
CA GLU A 154 -45.28 -9.30 -34.52
C GLU A 154 -44.92 -8.08 -35.39
N VAL A 155 -45.70 -7.82 -36.46
CA VAL A 155 -45.58 -6.66 -37.35
C VAL A 155 -46.98 -6.24 -37.80
N GLY A 156 -47.44 -5.06 -37.37
CA GLY A 156 -48.78 -4.55 -37.64
C GLY A 156 -49.30 -3.71 -36.47
N HIS A 157 -50.57 -3.31 -36.55
CA HIS A 157 -51.35 -2.84 -35.40
C HIS A 157 -52.16 -4.01 -34.83
N ASP A 158 -52.36 -4.04 -33.52
CA ASP A 158 -53.17 -5.06 -32.84
C ASP A 158 -54.66 -4.86 -33.19
N GLU A 159 -55.34 -5.90 -33.69
CA GLU A 159 -56.71 -5.82 -34.19
C GLU A 159 -57.73 -6.29 -33.14
N ASN A 160 -58.89 -5.63 -33.06
CA ASN A 160 -59.98 -6.01 -32.17
C ASN A 160 -60.48 -7.43 -32.50
N MET A 161 -60.50 -8.31 -31.51
CA MET A 161 -61.07 -9.66 -31.61
C MET A 161 -62.45 -9.73 -30.95
N THR A 162 -63.34 -10.54 -31.52
CA THR A 162 -64.50 -11.07 -30.83
C THR A 162 -64.10 -12.20 -29.88
N PHE A 163 -64.92 -12.47 -28.86
CA PHE A 163 -64.68 -13.61 -27.97
C PHE A 163 -64.70 -14.95 -28.73
N ALA A 164 -65.48 -15.08 -29.81
CA ALA A 164 -65.54 -16.27 -30.64
C ALA A 164 -64.23 -16.53 -31.42
N GLU A 165 -63.49 -15.48 -31.81
CA GLU A 165 -62.16 -15.63 -32.43
C GLU A 165 -61.09 -16.04 -31.41
N VAL A 166 -61.21 -15.57 -30.16
CA VAL A 166 -60.37 -16.08 -29.05
C VAL A 166 -60.67 -17.57 -28.78
N GLU A 167 -61.95 -17.98 -28.77
CA GLU A 167 -62.33 -19.40 -28.68
C GLU A 167 -61.70 -20.26 -29.80
N GLN A 168 -61.58 -19.73 -31.03
CA GLN A 168 -60.95 -20.42 -32.15
C GLN A 168 -59.43 -20.52 -32.00
N LEU A 169 -58.78 -19.48 -31.49
CA LEU A 169 -57.31 -19.42 -31.39
C LEU A 169 -56.74 -20.28 -30.25
N ILE A 170 -57.37 -20.26 -29.07
CA ILE A 170 -56.85 -20.94 -27.85
C ILE A 170 -57.76 -22.04 -27.30
N GLY A 171 -58.92 -22.27 -27.91
CA GLY A 171 -59.91 -23.26 -27.48
C GLY A 171 -60.89 -22.72 -26.42
N LYS A 172 -62.15 -23.17 -26.49
CA LYS A 172 -63.27 -22.64 -25.69
C LYS A 172 -63.02 -22.62 -24.18
N GLU A 173 -62.53 -23.73 -23.62
CA GLU A 173 -62.28 -23.86 -22.18
C GLU A 173 -61.20 -22.87 -21.71
N MET A 174 -60.10 -22.76 -22.47
CA MET A 174 -59.01 -21.83 -22.15
C MET A 174 -59.46 -20.38 -22.34
N ALA A 175 -60.22 -20.06 -23.38
CA ALA A 175 -60.77 -18.73 -23.63
C ALA A 175 -61.69 -18.27 -22.48
N ALA A 176 -62.60 -19.14 -22.01
CA ALA A 176 -63.43 -18.85 -20.84
C ALA A 176 -62.59 -18.65 -19.58
N LYS A 177 -61.62 -19.54 -19.31
CA LYS A 177 -60.72 -19.46 -18.15
C LYS A 177 -59.89 -18.17 -18.14
N VAL A 178 -59.33 -17.78 -19.28
CA VAL A 178 -58.53 -16.56 -19.47
C VAL A 178 -59.38 -15.31 -19.26
N ARG A 179 -60.59 -15.25 -19.84
CA ARG A 179 -61.55 -14.16 -19.62
C ARG A 179 -61.94 -14.02 -18.14
N ASP A 180 -62.31 -15.13 -17.50
CA ASP A 180 -62.80 -15.12 -16.12
C ASP A 180 -61.69 -14.77 -15.11
N ILE A 181 -60.45 -15.20 -15.39
CA ILE A 181 -59.26 -14.75 -14.63
C ILE A 181 -58.99 -13.26 -14.88
N SER A 182 -59.10 -12.78 -16.13
CA SER A 182 -58.92 -11.36 -16.45
C SER A 182 -59.90 -10.46 -15.68
N PHE A 183 -61.17 -10.87 -15.56
CA PHE A 183 -62.14 -10.16 -14.73
C PHE A 183 -61.78 -10.18 -13.23
N LYS A 184 -61.29 -11.30 -12.70
CA LYS A 184 -60.84 -11.39 -11.29
C LYS A 184 -59.62 -10.51 -11.01
N LEU A 185 -58.63 -10.52 -11.90
CA LEU A 185 -57.45 -9.65 -11.82
C LEU A 185 -57.85 -8.16 -11.87
N PHE A 186 -58.76 -7.79 -12.77
CA PHE A 186 -59.26 -6.43 -12.89
C PHE A 186 -60.03 -6.00 -11.62
N ALA A 187 -60.90 -6.85 -11.09
CA ALA A 187 -61.65 -6.58 -9.86
C ALA A 187 -60.73 -6.40 -8.64
N ARG A 188 -59.74 -7.29 -8.45
CA ARG A 188 -58.71 -7.14 -7.40
C ARG A 188 -57.89 -5.87 -7.61
N GLY A 189 -57.53 -5.54 -8.85
CA GLY A 189 -56.86 -4.28 -9.20
C GLY A 189 -57.69 -3.05 -8.82
N GLN A 190 -58.98 -3.04 -9.15
CA GLN A 190 -59.92 -1.97 -8.76
C GLN A 190 -60.03 -1.83 -7.24
N GLU A 191 -60.17 -2.95 -6.51
CA GLU A 191 -60.24 -2.96 -5.04
C GLU A 191 -58.98 -2.37 -4.40
N LEU A 192 -57.79 -2.84 -4.83
CA LEU A 192 -56.52 -2.42 -4.26
C LEU A 192 -56.19 -0.96 -4.59
N MET A 193 -56.49 -0.49 -5.82
CA MET A 193 -56.29 0.90 -6.21
C MET A 193 -57.28 1.86 -5.53
N ALA A 194 -58.54 1.45 -5.35
CA ALA A 194 -59.54 2.28 -4.67
C ALA A 194 -59.15 2.58 -3.22
N LYS A 195 -58.60 1.58 -2.50
CA LYS A 195 -58.02 1.75 -1.15
C LYS A 195 -56.88 2.79 -1.08
N ARG A 196 -56.29 3.14 -2.23
CA ARG A 196 -55.16 4.08 -2.39
C ARG A 196 -55.54 5.37 -3.14
N GLY A 197 -56.84 5.65 -3.28
CA GLY A 197 -57.34 6.87 -3.92
C GLY A 197 -57.25 6.90 -5.45
N LEU A 198 -57.08 5.74 -6.09
CA LEU A 198 -56.95 5.58 -7.54
C LEU A 198 -58.13 4.79 -8.13
N LEU A 199 -58.49 5.10 -9.39
CA LEU A 199 -59.42 4.33 -10.21
C LEU A 199 -58.65 3.58 -11.30
N LEU A 200 -58.82 2.26 -11.36
CA LEU A 200 -58.42 1.45 -12.51
C LEU A 200 -59.55 1.46 -13.56
N LEU A 201 -59.28 2.05 -14.72
CA LEU A 201 -60.28 2.37 -15.74
C LEU A 201 -60.39 1.26 -16.79
N ASP A 202 -59.26 0.89 -17.36
CA ASP A 202 -59.05 -0.31 -18.18
C ASP A 202 -57.62 -0.84 -18.03
N THR A 203 -57.40 -2.10 -18.37
CA THR A 203 -56.10 -2.78 -18.29
C THR A 203 -56.00 -3.90 -19.32
N LYS A 204 -54.77 -4.27 -19.67
CA LYS A 204 -54.43 -5.34 -20.61
C LYS A 204 -53.60 -6.41 -19.90
N TYR A 205 -54.04 -7.67 -19.94
CA TYR A 205 -53.27 -8.81 -19.46
C TYR A 205 -52.76 -9.69 -20.60
N GLU A 206 -51.67 -10.42 -20.33
CA GLU A 206 -51.17 -11.48 -21.20
C GLU A 206 -50.97 -12.77 -20.40
N PHE A 207 -51.12 -13.91 -21.08
CA PHE A 207 -51.03 -15.22 -20.45
C PHE A 207 -50.15 -16.18 -21.26
N GLY A 208 -49.52 -17.10 -20.54
CA GLY A 208 -48.71 -18.16 -21.12
C GLY A 208 -48.92 -19.49 -20.42
N LEU A 209 -48.59 -20.57 -21.10
CA LEU A 209 -48.62 -21.94 -20.56
C LEU A 209 -47.21 -22.39 -20.18
N ASP A 210 -47.08 -23.04 -19.02
CA ASP A 210 -45.86 -23.74 -18.62
C ASP A 210 -45.69 -25.08 -19.38
N ALA A 211 -44.62 -25.83 -19.06
CA ALA A 211 -44.36 -27.13 -19.68
C ALA A 211 -45.43 -28.21 -19.38
N ASN A 212 -46.27 -28.01 -18.36
CA ASN A 212 -47.34 -28.91 -17.95
C ASN A 212 -48.73 -28.44 -18.46
N GLY A 213 -48.79 -27.30 -19.17
CA GLY A 213 -50.05 -26.70 -19.63
C GLY A 213 -50.77 -25.86 -18.55
N VAL A 214 -50.12 -25.54 -17.44
CA VAL A 214 -50.67 -24.64 -16.41
C VAL A 214 -50.65 -23.20 -16.94
N LEU A 215 -51.76 -22.50 -16.76
CA LEU A 215 -51.94 -21.11 -17.17
C LEU A 215 -51.31 -20.16 -16.15
N HIS A 216 -50.40 -19.31 -16.62
CA HIS A 216 -49.77 -18.25 -15.84
C HIS A 216 -50.05 -16.88 -16.46
N VAL A 217 -50.18 -15.84 -15.63
CA VAL A 217 -50.07 -14.44 -16.08
C VAL A 217 -48.61 -14.10 -16.37
N ILE A 218 -48.36 -13.35 -17.45
CA ILE A 218 -47.01 -13.01 -17.95
C ILE A 218 -46.90 -11.51 -18.28
N ASP A 219 -45.70 -11.09 -18.69
CA ASP A 219 -45.35 -9.71 -19.09
C ASP A 219 -45.45 -8.67 -17.95
N GLU A 220 -46.63 -8.08 -17.72
CA GLU A 220 -46.90 -7.06 -16.70
C GLU A 220 -48.39 -7.02 -16.30
N VAL A 221 -48.68 -6.48 -15.10
CA VAL A 221 -50.03 -6.40 -14.52
C VAL A 221 -50.29 -5.02 -13.94
N ASN A 222 -51.39 -4.38 -14.34
CA ASN A 222 -51.90 -3.12 -13.75
C ASN A 222 -50.91 -1.92 -13.77
N THR A 223 -49.99 -1.88 -14.74
CA THR A 223 -48.98 -0.81 -14.88
C THR A 223 -49.50 0.41 -15.68
N PRO A 224 -48.81 1.57 -15.63
CA PRO A 224 -49.12 2.74 -16.47
C PRO A 224 -48.93 2.56 -17.99
N ASP A 225 -48.23 1.51 -18.45
CA ASP A 225 -48.09 1.18 -19.88
C ASP A 225 -49.21 0.22 -20.35
N SER A 226 -49.65 -0.72 -19.49
CA SER A 226 -50.75 -1.67 -19.76
C SER A 226 -52.16 -1.16 -19.41
N SER A 227 -52.28 -0.10 -18.60
CA SER A 227 -53.53 0.29 -17.94
C SER A 227 -53.78 1.79 -17.89
N ARG A 228 -55.05 2.20 -17.92
CA ARG A 228 -55.47 3.59 -17.67
C ARG A 228 -55.94 3.77 -16.23
N MET A 229 -55.51 4.87 -15.62
CA MET A 229 -55.79 5.16 -14.21
C MET A 229 -55.71 6.65 -13.89
N CYS A 230 -56.64 7.13 -13.06
CA CYS A 230 -56.68 8.50 -12.53
C CYS A 230 -56.94 8.47 -11.01
N SER A 231 -56.83 9.60 -10.32
CA SER A 231 -57.26 9.67 -8.91
C SER A 231 -58.77 9.79 -8.79
N ILE A 232 -59.33 9.25 -7.71
CA ILE A 232 -60.77 9.35 -7.39
C ILE A 232 -61.16 10.84 -7.30
N GLU A 233 -60.38 11.64 -6.58
CA GLU A 233 -60.61 13.09 -6.42
C GLU A 233 -60.72 13.82 -7.78
N GLU A 234 -59.80 13.57 -8.71
CA GLU A 234 -59.81 14.21 -10.03
C GLU A 234 -61.02 13.78 -10.86
N TYR A 235 -61.40 12.50 -10.78
CA TYR A 235 -62.60 11.98 -11.44
C TYR A 235 -63.88 12.60 -10.86
N GLU A 236 -64.09 12.51 -9.55
CA GLU A 236 -65.29 13.01 -8.87
C GLU A 236 -65.46 14.53 -9.01
N LYS A 237 -64.35 15.28 -9.08
CA LYS A 237 -64.36 16.73 -9.30
C LYS A 237 -64.73 17.13 -10.73
N LYS A 238 -64.20 16.44 -11.74
CA LYS A 238 -64.36 16.84 -13.15
C LYS A 238 -65.51 16.16 -13.87
N TRP A 239 -65.84 14.92 -13.52
CA TRP A 239 -66.87 14.15 -14.20
C TRP A 239 -68.27 14.82 -14.18
N PRO A 240 -68.77 15.38 -13.07
CA PRO A 240 -70.05 16.10 -13.05
C PRO A 240 -70.03 17.34 -13.95
N LEU A 241 -68.91 18.06 -14.01
CA LEU A 241 -68.74 19.26 -14.84
C LEU A 241 -68.72 18.91 -16.33
N ILE A 242 -68.03 17.85 -16.73
CA ILE A 242 -68.03 17.34 -18.11
C ILE A 242 -69.46 16.94 -18.51
N LYS A 243 -70.17 16.22 -17.64
CA LYS A 243 -71.55 15.78 -17.90
C LYS A 243 -72.51 16.97 -18.05
N ALA A 244 -72.37 18.02 -17.24
CA ALA A 244 -73.14 19.25 -17.37
C ALA A 244 -72.80 20.01 -18.66
N ALA A 245 -71.51 20.20 -18.96
CA ALA A 245 -71.05 20.94 -20.14
C ALA A 245 -71.52 20.31 -21.47
N VAL A 246 -71.62 18.97 -21.55
CA VAL A 246 -72.20 18.27 -22.71
C VAL A 246 -73.73 18.35 -22.76
N ALA A 247 -74.40 18.52 -21.61
CA ALA A 247 -75.86 18.70 -21.56
C ALA A 247 -76.30 20.15 -21.88
N GLU A 248 -75.44 21.14 -21.63
CA GLU A 248 -75.73 22.58 -21.80
C GLU A 248 -75.27 23.16 -23.15
N SER A 249 -74.42 22.45 -23.90
CA SER A 249 -73.74 22.96 -25.10
C SER A 249 -74.15 22.21 -26.37
N PRO A 250 -74.22 22.86 -27.55
CA PRO A 250 -74.48 22.20 -28.84
C PRO A 250 -73.31 21.35 -29.38
N LEU A 251 -72.37 20.95 -28.51
CA LEU A 251 -71.24 20.10 -28.86
C LEU A 251 -71.66 18.62 -28.81
N SER A 252 -71.52 17.92 -29.93
CA SER A 252 -72.01 16.55 -30.12
C SER A 252 -71.26 15.46 -29.34
N SER A 253 -70.09 15.76 -28.76
CA SER A 253 -69.27 14.78 -28.04
C SER A 253 -68.51 15.40 -26.86
N VAL A 254 -68.12 14.53 -25.91
CA VAL A 254 -67.21 14.92 -24.81
C VAL A 254 -65.87 15.37 -25.37
N ASN A 255 -65.35 14.69 -26.41
CA ASN A 255 -64.10 15.07 -27.06
C ASN A 255 -64.13 16.52 -27.60
N ASP A 256 -65.25 16.98 -28.15
CA ASP A 256 -65.37 18.37 -28.62
C ASP A 256 -65.48 19.37 -27.47
N CYS A 257 -66.15 18.99 -26.37
CA CYS A 257 -66.10 19.75 -25.11
C CYS A 257 -64.65 19.90 -24.59
N LEU A 258 -63.86 18.83 -24.58
CA LEU A 258 -62.46 18.84 -24.15
C LEU A 258 -61.53 19.65 -25.06
N LYS A 259 -61.85 19.80 -26.36
CA LYS A 259 -61.14 20.74 -27.24
C LYS A 259 -61.46 22.20 -26.89
N SER A 260 -62.70 22.48 -26.48
CA SER A 260 -63.16 23.84 -26.15
C SER A 260 -62.72 24.32 -24.76
N ASP A 261 -62.72 23.44 -23.74
CA ASP A 261 -62.08 23.68 -22.45
C ASP A 261 -61.17 22.51 -22.03
N PRO A 262 -59.88 22.55 -22.38
CA PRO A 262 -58.91 21.54 -21.98
C PRO A 262 -58.75 21.37 -20.46
N LYS A 263 -59.22 22.32 -19.63
CA LYS A 263 -59.13 22.20 -18.15
C LYS A 263 -60.05 21.11 -17.59
N LEU A 264 -61.13 20.79 -18.31
CA LEU A 264 -62.05 19.71 -17.95
C LEU A 264 -61.46 18.31 -18.18
N LYS A 265 -60.37 18.19 -18.94
CA LYS A 265 -59.67 16.92 -19.21
C LYS A 265 -59.20 16.30 -17.90
N ILE A 266 -59.59 15.05 -17.66
CA ILE A 266 -59.22 14.30 -16.44
C ILE A 266 -57.74 13.96 -16.48
N LYS A 267 -56.97 14.35 -15.46
CA LYS A 267 -55.55 13.99 -15.35
C LYS A 267 -55.41 12.51 -15.05
N GLU A 268 -54.90 11.75 -16.02
CA GLU A 268 -54.50 10.35 -15.83
C GLU A 268 -52.97 10.18 -15.72
N TYR A 269 -52.56 9.04 -15.15
CA TYR A 269 -51.17 8.68 -14.88
C TYR A 269 -50.56 7.77 -15.95
N SER A 270 -51.35 7.30 -16.90
CA SER A 270 -50.90 6.34 -17.92
C SER A 270 -50.07 7.00 -19.04
N LYS A 271 -49.50 6.12 -19.86
CA LYS A 271 -48.96 6.40 -21.20
C LYS A 271 -49.85 7.27 -22.12
N GLN A 272 -51.15 7.40 -21.84
CA GLN A 272 -52.04 8.33 -22.54
C GLN A 272 -51.55 9.78 -22.43
N TYR A 273 -50.91 10.20 -21.33
CA TYR A 273 -50.33 11.54 -21.22
C TYR A 273 -49.35 11.85 -22.37
N VAL A 274 -48.52 10.88 -22.78
CA VAL A 274 -47.58 11.06 -23.89
C VAL A 274 -48.32 11.15 -25.22
N ARG A 275 -49.34 10.31 -25.46
CA ARG A 275 -50.18 10.37 -26.66
C ARG A 275 -50.85 11.74 -26.80
N ASP A 276 -51.43 12.22 -25.72
CA ASP A 276 -52.13 13.50 -25.65
C ASP A 276 -51.17 14.67 -25.88
N THR A 277 -50.01 14.65 -25.24
CA THR A 277 -48.95 15.67 -25.41
C THR A 277 -48.50 15.77 -26.87
N LEU A 278 -48.32 14.63 -27.55
CA LEU A 278 -47.95 14.61 -28.98
C LEU A 278 -49.05 15.24 -29.85
N LEU A 279 -50.32 14.89 -29.62
CA LEU A 279 -51.46 15.47 -30.35
C LEU A 279 -51.58 16.98 -30.11
N GLU A 280 -51.37 17.44 -28.87
CA GLU A 280 -51.35 18.85 -28.48
C GLU A 280 -50.17 19.63 -29.13
N MET A 281 -49.07 18.94 -29.44
CA MET A 281 -47.94 19.47 -30.25
C MET A 281 -48.19 19.42 -31.77
N GLY A 282 -49.37 18.95 -32.22
CA GLY A 282 -49.71 18.83 -33.64
C GLY A 282 -49.15 17.59 -34.35
N PHE A 283 -48.75 16.56 -33.62
CA PHE A 283 -48.33 15.27 -34.21
C PHE A 283 -49.51 14.54 -34.83
N ASP A 284 -49.48 14.32 -36.14
CA ASP A 284 -50.43 13.45 -36.84
C ASP A 284 -49.79 12.07 -37.10
N PRO A 285 -50.20 11.01 -36.38
CA PRO A 285 -49.63 9.68 -36.56
C PRO A 285 -49.99 9.03 -37.90
N SER A 286 -50.96 9.57 -38.66
CA SER A 286 -51.35 9.03 -39.97
C SER A 286 -50.47 9.52 -41.13
N THR A 287 -49.76 10.63 -40.95
CA THR A 287 -48.89 11.24 -41.97
C THR A 287 -47.42 11.35 -41.56
N ALA A 288 -47.10 11.23 -40.27
CA ALA A 288 -45.74 11.27 -39.77
C ALA A 288 -44.86 10.10 -40.27
N LYS A 289 -43.60 10.40 -40.58
CA LYS A 289 -42.57 9.40 -40.92
C LYS A 289 -41.60 9.10 -39.78
N GLU A 290 -41.48 10.03 -38.83
CA GLU A 290 -40.55 9.97 -37.71
C GLU A 290 -41.23 10.51 -36.44
N ALA A 291 -40.71 10.12 -35.27
CA ALA A 291 -41.24 10.54 -33.97
C ALA A 291 -40.81 11.97 -33.61
N ILE A 292 -41.69 12.72 -32.93
CA ILE A 292 -41.35 14.02 -32.35
C ILE A 292 -40.69 13.84 -30.97
N THR A 293 -39.70 14.69 -30.69
CA THR A 293 -39.01 14.79 -29.40
C THR A 293 -39.83 15.64 -28.42
N LEU A 294 -40.08 15.10 -27.22
CA LEU A 294 -40.70 15.81 -26.09
C LEU A 294 -39.73 16.83 -25.47
N SER A 295 -40.29 17.91 -24.92
CA SER A 295 -39.51 18.89 -24.15
C SER A 295 -39.05 18.34 -22.79
N PRO A 296 -37.97 18.90 -22.20
CA PRO A 296 -37.54 18.58 -20.84
C PRO A 296 -38.67 18.59 -19.79
N GLU A 297 -39.56 19.58 -19.86
CA GLU A 297 -40.71 19.72 -18.96
C GLU A 297 -41.72 18.58 -19.13
N GLN A 298 -41.95 18.13 -20.37
CA GLN A 298 -42.86 17.03 -20.67
C GLN A 298 -42.28 15.67 -20.24
N VAL A 299 -40.98 15.45 -20.43
CA VAL A 299 -40.25 14.26 -19.91
C VAL A 299 -40.30 14.22 -18.39
N LEU A 300 -40.04 15.36 -17.74
CA LEU A 300 -40.10 15.52 -16.29
C LEU A 300 -41.51 15.24 -15.73
N GLU A 301 -42.56 15.80 -16.35
CA GLU A 301 -43.96 15.56 -15.96
C GLU A 301 -44.34 14.08 -16.14
N CYS A 302 -43.90 13.45 -17.24
CA CYS A 302 -44.14 12.04 -17.50
C CYS A 302 -43.49 11.16 -16.42
N SER A 303 -42.17 11.29 -16.21
CA SER A 303 -41.42 10.55 -15.20
C SER A 303 -42.02 10.74 -13.80
N ALA A 304 -42.37 11.97 -13.43
CA ALA A 304 -42.99 12.26 -12.14
C ALA A 304 -44.37 11.59 -11.97
N ARG A 305 -45.19 11.47 -13.01
CA ARG A 305 -46.47 10.73 -12.95
C ARG A 305 -46.28 9.23 -12.75
N TYR A 306 -45.31 8.64 -13.45
CA TYR A 306 -44.98 7.22 -13.30
C TYR A 306 -44.48 6.92 -11.88
N VAL A 307 -43.64 7.78 -11.31
CA VAL A 307 -43.20 7.63 -9.92
C VAL A 307 -44.36 7.84 -8.93
N GLU A 308 -45.14 8.92 -9.05
CA GLU A 308 -46.29 9.21 -8.16
C GLU A 308 -47.30 8.05 -8.11
N VAL A 309 -47.58 7.43 -9.27
CA VAL A 309 -48.54 6.32 -9.33
C VAL A 309 -47.94 4.99 -8.85
N CYS A 310 -46.62 4.78 -9.01
CA CYS A 310 -45.91 3.66 -8.39
C CYS A 310 -45.99 3.71 -6.86
N GLU A 311 -45.73 4.89 -6.27
CA GLU A 311 -45.82 5.13 -4.82
C GLU A 311 -47.25 4.91 -4.31
N LYS A 312 -48.25 5.42 -5.04
CA LYS A 312 -49.67 5.21 -4.70
C LYS A 312 -50.09 3.75 -4.78
N ILE A 313 -49.76 3.04 -5.86
CA ILE A 313 -50.18 1.63 -6.08
C ILE A 313 -49.54 0.70 -5.06
N THR A 314 -48.22 0.79 -4.86
CA THR A 314 -47.51 -0.08 -3.92
C THR A 314 -47.84 0.29 -2.46
N GLY A 315 -47.98 1.59 -2.17
CA GLY A 315 -48.06 2.14 -0.82
C GLY A 315 -46.68 2.44 -0.21
N GLU A 316 -45.61 2.29 -1.00
CA GLU A 316 -44.22 2.49 -0.56
C GLU A 316 -43.55 3.65 -1.32
N PRO A 317 -42.66 4.44 -0.68
CA PRO A 317 -41.93 5.50 -1.37
C PRO A 317 -41.02 4.96 -2.48
N PHE A 318 -40.80 5.76 -3.52
CA PHE A 318 -39.90 5.42 -4.62
C PHE A 318 -38.46 5.77 -4.25
N GLN A 319 -37.61 4.74 -4.19
CA GLN A 319 -36.21 4.91 -3.85
C GLN A 319 -35.42 5.43 -5.04
N LEU A 320 -35.16 6.75 -5.06
CA LEU A 320 -34.23 7.34 -6.03
C LEU A 320 -32.81 6.78 -5.81
N PRO A 321 -32.04 6.53 -6.89
CA PRO A 321 -30.63 6.14 -6.78
C PRO A 321 -29.82 7.16 -5.97
N THR A 322 -28.87 6.68 -5.16
CA THR A 322 -28.00 7.54 -4.35
C THR A 322 -27.03 8.40 -5.17
N THR A 323 -26.82 8.07 -6.45
CA THR A 323 -25.97 8.81 -7.39
C THR A 323 -26.61 8.92 -8.78
N SER A 324 -26.40 10.05 -9.45
CA SER A 324 -26.78 10.30 -10.85
C SER A 324 -25.79 9.69 -11.84
N GLY A 325 -25.33 8.46 -11.56
CA GLY A 325 -24.41 7.73 -12.45
C GLY A 325 -25.12 7.16 -13.67
N ASP A 326 -24.38 6.46 -14.53
CA ASP A 326 -24.98 5.72 -15.65
C ASP A 326 -25.86 4.56 -15.14
N PRO A 327 -27.16 4.47 -15.52
CA PRO A 327 -28.04 3.37 -15.14
C PRO A 327 -27.52 2.00 -15.64
N LYS A 328 -26.75 1.94 -16.73
CA LYS A 328 -26.12 0.70 -17.20
C LYS A 328 -25.07 0.19 -16.23
N LEU A 329 -24.26 1.08 -15.63
CA LEU A 329 -23.27 0.69 -14.62
C LEU A 329 -23.94 0.14 -13.35
N ARG A 330 -25.10 0.69 -12.94
CA ARG A 330 -25.92 0.12 -11.86
C ARG A 330 -26.37 -1.30 -12.21
N LEU A 331 -26.96 -1.46 -13.40
CA LEU A 331 -27.50 -2.72 -13.89
C LEU A 331 -26.41 -3.80 -14.00
N LEU A 332 -25.25 -3.47 -14.60
CA LEU A 332 -24.09 -4.37 -14.71
C LEU A 332 -23.63 -4.88 -13.33
N ARG A 333 -23.45 -3.97 -12.36
CA ARG A 333 -23.04 -4.31 -10.99
C ARG A 333 -24.06 -5.24 -10.31
N ASN A 334 -25.34 -4.98 -10.51
CA ASN A 334 -26.41 -5.76 -9.89
C ASN A 334 -26.53 -7.16 -10.53
N LEU A 335 -26.39 -7.28 -11.86
CA LEU A 335 -26.29 -8.56 -12.55
C LEU A 335 -25.04 -9.37 -12.17
N GLU A 336 -23.90 -8.71 -11.96
CA GLU A 336 -22.66 -9.34 -11.47
C GLU A 336 -22.84 -9.85 -10.03
N ALA A 337 -23.46 -9.06 -9.14
CA ALA A 337 -23.78 -9.48 -7.78
C ALA A 337 -24.74 -10.70 -7.77
N ALA A 338 -25.72 -10.71 -8.67
CA ALA A 338 -26.61 -11.85 -8.92
C ALA A 338 -25.92 -13.04 -9.64
N SER A 339 -24.62 -12.94 -9.95
CA SER A 339 -23.83 -13.95 -10.69
C SER A 339 -24.36 -14.30 -12.09
N MET A 340 -25.13 -13.39 -12.72
CA MET A 340 -25.72 -13.59 -14.04
C MET A 340 -24.80 -13.15 -15.20
N ILE A 341 -23.81 -12.30 -14.91
CA ILE A 341 -22.72 -11.93 -15.83
C ILE A 341 -21.37 -12.00 -15.12
N SER A 342 -20.31 -12.09 -15.90
CA SER A 342 -18.93 -11.94 -15.44
C SER A 342 -18.53 -10.46 -15.28
N SER A 343 -17.56 -10.20 -14.40
CA SER A 343 -16.97 -8.88 -14.13
C SER A 343 -16.30 -8.23 -15.34
N GLY A 344 -15.99 -9.05 -16.35
CA GLY A 344 -15.26 -8.66 -17.54
C GLY A 344 -15.09 -9.88 -18.44
N LEU A 345 -15.26 -9.65 -19.74
CA LEU A 345 -15.33 -10.71 -20.73
C LEU A 345 -14.06 -10.75 -21.58
N VAL A 346 -13.37 -11.90 -21.58
CA VAL A 346 -12.25 -12.17 -22.47
C VAL A 346 -12.76 -12.88 -23.72
N CYS A 347 -12.57 -12.25 -24.87
CA CYS A 347 -13.01 -12.76 -26.16
C CYS A 347 -11.80 -13.29 -26.96
N ILE A 348 -11.66 -14.61 -27.05
CA ILE A 348 -10.60 -15.28 -27.80
C ILE A 348 -11.05 -15.41 -29.26
N PHE A 349 -10.47 -14.60 -30.13
CA PHE A 349 -10.64 -14.67 -31.58
C PHE A 349 -9.55 -15.56 -32.17
N ALA A 350 -9.94 -16.62 -32.87
CA ALA A 350 -9.01 -17.53 -33.53
C ALA A 350 -9.17 -17.53 -35.05
N GLY A 351 -8.06 -17.56 -35.76
CA GLY A 351 -8.03 -17.58 -37.23
C GLY A 351 -8.46 -18.92 -37.82
N SER A 352 -8.31 -20.00 -37.06
CA SER A 352 -8.60 -21.38 -37.43
C SER A 352 -9.19 -22.16 -36.26
N ASP A 353 -9.89 -23.27 -36.54
CA ASP A 353 -10.31 -24.26 -35.56
C ASP A 353 -9.14 -25.16 -35.10
N SER A 354 -8.12 -25.33 -35.94
CA SER A 354 -6.86 -26.00 -35.59
C SER A 354 -6.13 -25.41 -34.37
N ASP A 355 -6.41 -24.16 -34.02
CA ASP A 355 -5.80 -23.46 -32.88
C ASP A 355 -6.42 -23.88 -31.52
N ALA A 356 -7.43 -24.76 -31.52
CA ALA A 356 -8.14 -25.21 -30.32
C ALA A 356 -7.24 -25.64 -29.13
N PRO A 357 -6.13 -26.39 -29.30
CA PRO A 357 -5.26 -26.75 -28.19
C PRO A 357 -4.60 -25.56 -27.47
N HIS A 358 -4.43 -24.44 -28.17
CA HIS A 358 -3.90 -23.19 -27.60
C HIS A 358 -5.01 -22.37 -26.92
N ILE A 359 -6.21 -22.35 -27.52
CA ILE A 359 -7.41 -21.74 -26.93
C ILE A 359 -7.78 -22.40 -25.60
N GLU A 360 -7.71 -23.73 -25.49
CA GLU A 360 -7.98 -24.44 -24.23
C GLU A 360 -6.94 -24.12 -23.15
N LYS A 361 -5.65 -23.97 -23.51
CA LYS A 361 -4.62 -23.52 -22.56
C LYS A 361 -4.90 -22.09 -22.05
N LEU A 362 -5.38 -21.18 -22.90
CA LEU A 362 -5.80 -19.84 -22.47
C LEU A 362 -6.98 -19.91 -21.50
N LYS A 363 -8.04 -20.66 -21.84
CA LYS A 363 -9.19 -20.90 -20.95
C LYS A 363 -8.76 -21.49 -19.60
N GLU A 364 -7.85 -22.46 -19.59
CA GLU A 364 -7.33 -23.07 -18.37
C GLU A 364 -6.67 -22.04 -17.43
N GLN A 365 -5.93 -21.06 -17.97
CA GLN A 365 -5.34 -19.99 -17.15
C GLN A 365 -6.43 -19.06 -16.57
N PHE A 366 -7.47 -18.70 -17.34
CA PHE A 366 -8.58 -17.93 -16.80
C PHE A 366 -9.40 -18.71 -15.77
N SER A 367 -9.56 -20.03 -15.94
CA SER A 367 -10.14 -20.92 -14.92
C SER A 367 -9.31 -20.94 -13.63
N LYS A 368 -7.97 -20.96 -13.72
CA LYS A 368 -7.07 -20.82 -12.56
C LYS A 368 -7.21 -19.45 -11.88
N THR A 369 -7.31 -18.36 -12.65
CA THR A 369 -7.60 -17.01 -12.12
C THR A 369 -8.95 -16.96 -11.40
N ASN A 370 -10.01 -17.52 -11.99
CA ASN A 370 -11.34 -17.59 -11.39
C ASN A 370 -11.37 -18.44 -10.11
N ALA A 371 -10.66 -19.57 -10.08
CA ALA A 371 -10.49 -20.36 -8.86
C ALA A 371 -9.66 -19.65 -7.78
N GLY A 372 -8.79 -18.71 -8.17
CA GLY A 372 -8.08 -17.81 -7.26
C GLY A 372 -8.99 -16.71 -6.68
N LEU A 373 -9.80 -16.07 -7.53
CA LEU A 373 -10.80 -15.06 -7.15
C LEU A 373 -11.84 -15.63 -6.18
N ALA A 374 -12.37 -16.82 -6.46
CA ALA A 374 -13.38 -17.49 -5.62
C ALA A 374 -12.90 -17.88 -4.20
N ARG A 375 -11.58 -17.81 -3.92
CA ARG A 375 -11.02 -18.02 -2.57
C ARG A 375 -11.02 -16.75 -1.71
N ILE A 376 -11.32 -15.59 -2.30
CA ILE A 376 -11.44 -14.33 -1.58
C ILE A 376 -12.85 -14.29 -0.98
N ALA A 377 -12.95 -14.20 0.35
CA ALA A 377 -14.25 -14.17 1.03
C ALA A 377 -15.12 -13.00 0.54
N GLY A 378 -16.37 -13.29 0.18
CA GLY A 378 -17.31 -12.30 -0.37
C GLY A 378 -17.05 -11.87 -1.82
N CYS A 379 -16.06 -12.44 -2.51
CA CYS A 379 -15.77 -12.11 -3.90
C CYS A 379 -16.67 -12.90 -4.87
N THR A 380 -17.58 -12.20 -5.54
CA THR A 380 -18.38 -12.74 -6.67
C THR A 380 -17.67 -12.57 -8.02
N ALA A 381 -16.55 -11.83 -8.07
CA ALA A 381 -15.90 -11.44 -9.31
C ALA A 381 -15.33 -12.64 -10.07
N LYS A 382 -15.58 -12.66 -11.39
CA LYS A 382 -15.24 -13.75 -12.31
C LYS A 382 -14.94 -13.16 -13.68
N ILE A 383 -13.94 -13.69 -14.37
CA ILE A 383 -13.63 -13.37 -15.76
C ILE A 383 -14.35 -14.37 -16.66
N GLY A 384 -15.24 -13.88 -17.52
CA GLY A 384 -15.91 -14.68 -18.54
C GLY A 384 -14.97 -14.95 -19.71
N THR A 385 -15.14 -16.08 -20.39
CA THR A 385 -14.37 -16.41 -21.60
C THR A 385 -15.31 -16.83 -22.72
N GLN A 386 -15.21 -16.18 -23.88
CA GLN A 386 -15.89 -16.59 -25.11
C GLN A 386 -14.89 -16.81 -26.25
N VAL A 387 -15.24 -17.70 -27.18
CA VAL A 387 -14.44 -17.99 -28.38
C VAL A 387 -15.19 -17.52 -29.62
N ARG A 388 -14.46 -17.02 -30.62
CA ARG A 388 -14.97 -16.73 -31.97
C ARG A 388 -13.97 -17.20 -33.02
N ILE A 389 -14.41 -18.06 -33.95
CA ILE A 389 -13.61 -18.46 -35.10
C ILE A 389 -13.88 -17.49 -36.25
N CYS A 390 -12.89 -16.66 -36.59
CA CYS A 390 -12.98 -15.60 -37.59
C CYS A 390 -11.60 -15.37 -38.23
N SER A 391 -11.48 -15.62 -39.53
CA SER A 391 -10.24 -15.39 -40.28
C SER A 391 -10.26 -14.00 -40.94
N ALA A 392 -9.27 -13.16 -40.66
CA ALA A 392 -9.09 -11.89 -41.35
C ALA A 392 -8.85 -12.08 -42.87
N HIS A 393 -8.08 -13.11 -43.24
CA HIS A 393 -7.78 -13.46 -44.63
C HIS A 393 -8.98 -14.03 -45.40
N LYS A 394 -9.72 -14.97 -44.80
CA LYS A 394 -10.79 -15.71 -45.48
C LYS A 394 -12.19 -15.08 -45.32
N GLN A 395 -12.43 -14.35 -44.23
CA GLN A 395 -13.76 -13.84 -43.84
C GLN A 395 -13.73 -12.41 -43.25
N PRO A 396 -13.08 -11.41 -43.90
CA PRO A 396 -12.91 -10.07 -43.34
C PRO A 396 -14.22 -9.36 -43.00
N LYS A 397 -15.25 -9.48 -43.87
CA LYS A 397 -16.60 -8.91 -43.61
C LYS A 397 -17.26 -9.49 -42.36
N ARG A 398 -17.04 -10.77 -42.06
CA ARG A 398 -17.55 -11.43 -40.85
C ARG A 398 -16.83 -10.92 -39.61
N LEU A 399 -15.49 -10.82 -39.66
CA LEU A 399 -14.69 -10.24 -38.59
C LEU A 399 -15.14 -8.81 -38.27
N GLN A 400 -15.31 -7.96 -39.29
CA GLN A 400 -15.81 -6.60 -39.13
C GLN A 400 -17.22 -6.55 -38.51
N GLY A 401 -18.15 -7.39 -38.97
CA GLY A 401 -19.50 -7.46 -38.41
C GLY A 401 -19.53 -7.92 -36.95
N VAL A 402 -18.70 -8.90 -36.59
CA VAL A 402 -18.55 -9.38 -35.20
C VAL A 402 -17.94 -8.29 -34.33
N LEU A 403 -16.85 -7.64 -34.76
CA LEU A 403 -16.22 -6.55 -34.00
C LEU A 403 -17.16 -5.34 -33.84
N LYS A 404 -17.94 -4.99 -34.86
CA LYS A 404 -18.97 -3.93 -34.76
C LYS A 404 -19.98 -4.22 -33.64
N TYR A 405 -20.41 -5.47 -33.48
CA TYR A 405 -21.28 -5.88 -32.37
C TYR A 405 -20.58 -5.79 -31.00
N TYR A 406 -19.34 -6.30 -30.90
CA TYR A 406 -18.59 -6.21 -29.65
C TYR A 406 -18.27 -4.77 -29.23
N ASN A 407 -18.02 -3.86 -30.18
CA ASN A 407 -17.80 -2.44 -29.90
C ASN A 407 -19.04 -1.73 -29.30
N THR A 408 -20.24 -2.31 -29.44
CA THR A 408 -21.46 -1.81 -28.77
C THR A 408 -21.70 -2.38 -27.38
N SER A 409 -20.79 -3.21 -26.86
CA SER A 409 -20.89 -3.82 -25.52
C SER A 409 -20.79 -2.80 -24.39
N ASP A 410 -21.74 -2.85 -23.45
CA ASP A 410 -21.67 -2.09 -22.19
C ASP A 410 -20.78 -2.80 -21.14
N GLN A 411 -20.61 -4.12 -21.25
CA GLN A 411 -19.72 -4.91 -20.39
C GLN A 411 -18.23 -4.65 -20.75
N PRO A 412 -17.28 -4.63 -19.79
CA PRO A 412 -15.84 -4.52 -20.07
C PRO A 412 -15.31 -5.73 -20.84
N ILE A 413 -14.57 -5.49 -21.93
CA ILE A 413 -14.03 -6.55 -22.81
C ILE A 413 -12.52 -6.41 -23.02
N VAL A 414 -11.84 -7.57 -23.10
CA VAL A 414 -10.48 -7.68 -23.66
C VAL A 414 -10.50 -8.74 -24.76
N ILE A 415 -9.96 -8.42 -25.93
CA ILE A 415 -9.88 -9.34 -27.06
C ILE A 415 -8.49 -9.99 -27.08
N ILE A 416 -8.44 -11.31 -27.16
CA ILE A 416 -7.20 -12.06 -27.43
C ILE A 416 -7.26 -12.56 -28.87
N ALA A 417 -6.30 -12.16 -29.69
CA ALA A 417 -6.16 -12.64 -31.06
C ALA A 417 -5.13 -13.78 -31.11
N CYS A 418 -5.58 -14.93 -31.64
CA CYS A 418 -4.80 -16.15 -31.81
C CYS A 418 -4.76 -16.49 -33.31
N ALA A 419 -3.62 -16.29 -33.97
CA ALA A 419 -3.39 -16.77 -35.32
C ALA A 419 -1.93 -17.22 -35.47
N GLY A 420 -1.73 -18.42 -36.02
CA GLY A 420 -0.41 -18.90 -36.44
C GLY A 420 0.00 -18.37 -37.82
N GLY A 421 1.29 -18.41 -38.13
CA GLY A 421 1.83 -17.90 -39.39
C GLY A 421 1.71 -16.37 -39.51
N THR A 422 1.17 -15.87 -40.63
CA THR A 422 1.01 -14.42 -40.84
C THR A 422 -0.24 -13.90 -40.12
N ASP A 423 -0.05 -13.34 -38.92
CA ASP A 423 -1.12 -12.84 -38.06
C ASP A 423 -1.65 -11.46 -38.52
N ALA A 424 -2.52 -11.49 -39.53
CA ALA A 424 -3.35 -10.34 -39.88
C ALA A 424 -4.59 -10.18 -38.96
N LEU A 425 -4.89 -11.16 -38.11
CA LEU A 425 -6.07 -11.15 -37.25
C LEU A 425 -5.89 -10.14 -36.11
N SER A 426 -4.76 -10.15 -35.43
CA SER A 426 -4.41 -9.19 -34.38
C SER A 426 -4.50 -7.74 -34.86
N GLY A 427 -3.81 -7.42 -35.96
CA GLY A 427 -3.78 -6.04 -36.47
C GLY A 427 -5.14 -5.57 -36.97
N THR A 428 -5.87 -6.42 -37.71
CA THR A 428 -7.23 -6.08 -38.18
C THR A 428 -8.20 -5.89 -37.01
N ALA A 429 -8.11 -6.74 -35.98
CA ALA A 429 -8.95 -6.61 -34.79
C ALA A 429 -8.61 -5.36 -33.98
N SER A 430 -7.33 -5.02 -33.82
CA SER A 430 -6.91 -3.82 -33.09
C SER A 430 -7.26 -2.52 -33.80
N PHE A 431 -7.27 -2.51 -35.13
CA PHE A 431 -7.66 -1.32 -35.90
C PHE A 431 -9.18 -1.09 -35.89
N LEU A 432 -9.97 -2.16 -35.80
CA LEU A 432 -11.44 -2.10 -35.89
C LEU A 432 -12.15 -2.12 -34.52
N SER A 433 -11.47 -2.47 -33.42
CA SER A 433 -12.10 -2.55 -32.10
C SER A 433 -11.88 -1.30 -31.25
N THR A 434 -12.89 -0.96 -30.47
CA THR A 434 -12.79 0.02 -29.38
C THR A 434 -12.25 -0.59 -28.08
N HIS A 435 -12.06 -1.92 -28.04
CA HIS A 435 -11.58 -2.67 -26.88
C HIS A 435 -10.10 -3.05 -27.02
N PRO A 436 -9.35 -3.22 -25.91
CA PRO A 436 -7.96 -3.65 -25.95
C PRO A 436 -7.79 -5.01 -26.65
N VAL A 437 -6.81 -5.10 -27.57
CA VAL A 437 -6.47 -6.32 -28.30
C VAL A 437 -5.08 -6.81 -27.89
N VAL A 438 -4.97 -8.11 -27.60
CA VAL A 438 -3.73 -8.78 -27.19
C VAL A 438 -3.42 -9.93 -28.14
N SER A 439 -2.30 -9.87 -28.83
CA SER A 439 -1.76 -10.94 -29.66
C SER A 439 -1.13 -12.03 -28.79
N CYS A 440 -1.62 -13.26 -28.93
CA CYS A 440 -1.05 -14.44 -28.29
C CYS A 440 -1.02 -15.60 -29.31
N PRO A 441 -0.11 -15.58 -30.30
CA PRO A 441 -0.06 -16.60 -31.35
C PRO A 441 0.30 -17.99 -30.78
N PRO A 442 -0.17 -19.09 -31.42
CA PRO A 442 0.21 -20.45 -31.03
C PRO A 442 1.71 -20.73 -31.23
N ASP A 443 2.35 -20.04 -32.17
CA ASP A 443 3.79 -20.17 -32.50
C ASP A 443 4.72 -19.47 -31.48
N GLY A 444 4.16 -18.84 -30.44
CA GLY A 444 4.94 -18.24 -29.35
C GLY A 444 5.76 -17.00 -29.75
N LEU A 445 7.01 -16.94 -29.30
CA LEU A 445 7.88 -15.75 -29.44
C LEU A 445 8.53 -15.60 -30.83
N GLU A 446 8.45 -16.62 -31.68
CA GLU A 446 9.11 -16.62 -33.00
C GLU A 446 8.31 -15.85 -34.07
N ASN A 447 7.03 -15.57 -33.80
CA ASN A 447 6.15 -14.89 -34.74
C ASN A 447 6.36 -13.37 -34.77
N LYS A 448 7.27 -12.92 -35.63
CA LYS A 448 7.59 -11.49 -35.86
C LYS A 448 6.43 -10.68 -36.45
N THR A 449 5.41 -11.32 -37.04
CA THR A 449 4.30 -10.59 -37.69
C THR A 449 3.41 -9.87 -36.66
N CYS A 450 3.30 -10.40 -35.44
CA CYS A 450 2.56 -9.77 -34.35
C CYS A 450 3.20 -8.48 -33.82
N THR A 451 4.52 -8.30 -34.04
CA THR A 451 5.31 -7.19 -33.46
C THR A 451 5.49 -5.99 -34.37
N ILE A 452 5.10 -6.07 -35.65
CA ILE A 452 5.29 -5.03 -36.66
C ILE A 452 3.91 -4.66 -37.23
N ASN A 453 3.24 -3.71 -36.58
CA ASN A 453 1.88 -3.29 -36.94
C ASN A 453 1.90 -1.89 -37.60
N PRO A 454 0.99 -1.58 -38.54
CA PRO A 454 0.88 -0.26 -39.14
C PRO A 454 0.36 0.78 -38.13
N PRO A 455 0.64 2.09 -38.35
CA PRO A 455 0.09 3.17 -37.52
C PRO A 455 -1.44 3.06 -37.39
N GLY A 456 -1.94 3.20 -36.16
CA GLY A 456 -3.37 3.02 -35.82
C GLY A 456 -3.73 1.63 -35.32
N SER A 457 -2.85 0.63 -35.45
CA SER A 457 -2.98 -0.67 -34.77
C SER A 457 -2.08 -0.70 -33.53
N SER A 458 -2.64 -1.04 -32.36
CA SER A 458 -2.01 -0.90 -31.04
C SER A 458 -2.03 -2.19 -30.21
N ASN A 459 -2.21 -3.34 -30.86
CA ASN A 459 -2.22 -4.66 -30.23
C ASN A 459 -0.94 -4.92 -29.41
N ALA A 460 -1.13 -5.32 -28.15
CA ALA A 460 -0.03 -5.75 -27.28
C ALA A 460 0.37 -7.19 -27.62
N PHE A 461 1.68 -7.50 -27.64
CA PHE A 461 2.18 -8.86 -27.88
C PHE A 461 2.57 -9.58 -26.59
N VAL A 462 1.97 -10.73 -26.31
CA VAL A 462 2.28 -11.54 -25.11
C VAL A 462 2.36 -13.03 -25.45
N GLY A 463 3.50 -13.48 -26.01
CA GLY A 463 3.68 -14.86 -26.50
C GLY A 463 3.66 -16.00 -25.45
N LYS A 464 3.60 -15.72 -24.15
CA LYS A 464 3.43 -16.76 -23.10
C LYS A 464 2.00 -16.76 -22.57
N VAL A 465 1.26 -17.84 -22.77
CA VAL A 465 -0.16 -18.03 -22.40
C VAL A 465 -0.48 -17.56 -20.96
N GLY A 466 0.30 -17.99 -19.95
CA GLY A 466 0.09 -17.57 -18.56
C GLY A 466 0.32 -16.07 -18.31
N ASN A 467 1.24 -15.45 -19.05
CA ASN A 467 1.44 -14.01 -18.99
C ASN A 467 0.32 -13.26 -19.74
N CYS A 468 -0.16 -13.79 -20.86
CA CYS A 468 -1.28 -13.22 -21.62
C CYS A 468 -2.54 -13.17 -20.75
N ALA A 469 -2.88 -14.29 -20.09
CA ALA A 469 -4.01 -14.35 -19.16
C ALA A 469 -3.84 -13.37 -17.98
N ARG A 470 -2.64 -13.25 -17.38
CA ARG A 470 -2.35 -12.26 -16.34
C ARG A 470 -2.48 -10.82 -16.85
N PHE A 471 -2.00 -10.53 -18.05
CA PHE A 471 -2.07 -9.20 -18.66
C PHE A 471 -3.53 -8.79 -18.94
N CYS A 472 -4.35 -9.69 -19.50
CA CYS A 472 -5.79 -9.46 -19.67
C CYS A 472 -6.50 -9.26 -18.32
N THR A 473 -6.11 -10.03 -17.29
CA THR A 473 -6.59 -9.85 -15.90
C THR A 473 -6.22 -8.46 -15.35
N GLN A 474 -5.02 -7.95 -15.64
CA GLN A 474 -4.57 -6.60 -15.26
C GLN A 474 -5.34 -5.50 -15.98
N LEU A 475 -5.66 -5.67 -17.27
CA LEU A 475 -6.49 -4.72 -18.03
C LEU A 475 -7.91 -4.62 -17.43
N LEU A 476 -8.51 -5.74 -17.01
CA LEU A 476 -9.82 -5.76 -16.36
C LEU A 476 -9.78 -5.22 -14.91
N ALA A 477 -8.63 -5.32 -14.22
CA ALA A 477 -8.48 -4.87 -12.83
C ALA A 477 -8.75 -3.37 -12.64
N GLY A 478 -8.45 -2.53 -13.65
CA GLY A 478 -8.75 -1.09 -13.63
C GLY A 478 -10.24 -0.74 -13.63
N LYS A 479 -11.13 -1.73 -13.83
CA LYS A 479 -12.60 -1.58 -13.76
C LYS A 479 -13.23 -2.40 -12.63
N GLN A 480 -12.52 -3.38 -12.05
CA GLN A 480 -13.04 -4.25 -10.99
C GLN A 480 -12.06 -4.36 -9.80
N PRO A 481 -12.29 -3.64 -8.68
CA PRO A 481 -11.44 -3.66 -7.48
C PRO A 481 -11.16 -5.05 -6.89
N ALA A 482 -12.08 -6.01 -7.04
CA ALA A 482 -11.85 -7.38 -6.59
C ALA A 482 -10.72 -8.09 -7.37
N ILE A 483 -10.61 -7.82 -8.67
CA ILE A 483 -9.55 -8.36 -9.53
C ILE A 483 -8.20 -7.69 -9.21
N ALA A 484 -8.20 -6.38 -8.94
CA ALA A 484 -7.00 -5.68 -8.46
C ALA A 484 -6.49 -6.27 -7.14
N SER A 485 -7.39 -6.44 -6.15
CA SER A 485 -7.07 -7.03 -4.84
C SER A 485 -6.50 -8.45 -4.95
N TYR A 486 -7.03 -9.27 -5.86
CA TYR A 486 -6.48 -10.59 -6.17
C TYR A 486 -5.06 -10.53 -6.76
N LEU A 487 -4.84 -9.65 -7.75
CA LEU A 487 -3.52 -9.48 -8.37
C LEU A 487 -2.47 -9.01 -7.36
N ASP A 488 -2.84 -8.14 -6.43
CA ASP A 488 -1.99 -7.66 -5.35
C ASP A 488 -1.71 -8.73 -4.30
N ALA A 489 -2.69 -9.56 -3.93
CA ALA A 489 -2.47 -10.72 -3.08
C ALA A 489 -1.48 -11.71 -3.72
N GLU A 490 -1.60 -11.97 -5.02
CA GLU A 490 -0.65 -12.81 -5.78
C GLU A 490 0.74 -12.17 -5.94
N ASN A 491 0.82 -10.84 -6.06
CA ASN A 491 2.09 -10.11 -6.01
C ASN A 491 2.73 -10.25 -4.63
N LYS A 492 1.98 -10.03 -3.54
CA LYS A 492 2.45 -10.15 -2.14
C LYS A 492 2.98 -11.55 -1.82
N LYS A 493 2.31 -12.62 -2.27
CA LYS A 493 2.81 -14.01 -2.12
C LYS A 493 4.15 -14.22 -2.82
N LYS A 494 4.33 -13.67 -4.03
CA LYS A 494 5.59 -13.76 -4.77
C LYS A 494 6.70 -12.93 -4.12
N VAL A 495 6.37 -11.75 -3.61
CA VAL A 495 7.28 -10.89 -2.81
C VAL A 495 7.73 -11.63 -1.55
N ALA A 496 6.81 -12.18 -0.76
CA ALA A 496 7.13 -12.97 0.44
C ALA A 496 7.95 -14.22 0.13
N SER A 497 7.71 -14.88 -1.02
CA SER A 497 8.54 -16.00 -1.48
C SER A 497 9.97 -15.57 -1.84
N LEU A 498 10.16 -14.37 -2.41
CA LEU A 498 11.48 -13.81 -2.70
C LEU A 498 12.19 -13.37 -1.40
N GLU A 499 11.46 -12.80 -0.44
CA GLU A 499 11.96 -12.43 0.88
C GLU A 499 12.35 -13.65 1.74
N SER A 500 11.58 -14.73 1.69
CA SER A 500 11.95 -16.00 2.33
C SER A 500 13.16 -16.65 1.67
N ALA A 501 13.38 -16.45 0.37
CA ALA A 501 14.59 -16.91 -0.31
C ALA A 501 15.81 -16.03 0.04
N ASP A 502 15.64 -14.71 0.07
CA ASP A 502 16.69 -13.75 0.43
C ASP A 502 17.15 -13.90 1.89
N SER A 503 16.21 -14.06 2.84
CA SER A 503 16.54 -14.28 4.25
C SER A 503 17.29 -15.58 4.52
N LYS A 504 16.95 -16.68 3.81
CA LYS A 504 17.69 -17.95 3.87
C LYS A 504 19.13 -17.83 3.33
N LEU A 505 19.36 -16.94 2.37
CA LEU A 505 20.67 -16.72 1.77
C LEU A 505 21.49 -15.61 2.46
N CYS A 506 20.90 -14.84 3.39
CA CYS A 506 21.60 -13.78 4.11
C CYS A 506 21.21 -13.68 5.60
N PRO A 507 21.57 -14.69 6.41
CA PRO A 507 21.28 -14.69 7.85
C PRO A 507 21.85 -13.46 8.58
N VAL A 508 22.99 -12.91 8.14
CA VAL A 508 23.66 -11.75 8.75
C VAL A 508 22.79 -10.48 8.78
N PHE A 509 21.80 -10.36 7.88
CA PHE A 509 20.92 -9.18 7.78
C PHE A 509 19.52 -9.39 8.35
N TYR A 510 19.15 -10.62 8.70
CA TYR A 510 17.82 -10.95 9.24
C TYR A 510 17.86 -11.64 10.62
N ALA A 511 19.04 -11.66 11.26
CA ALA A 511 19.29 -12.38 12.52
C ALA A 511 18.36 -11.96 13.68
N ASP A 512 18.01 -10.68 13.76
CA ASP A 512 17.15 -10.15 14.85
C ASP A 512 15.72 -10.70 14.83
N ALA A 513 15.22 -11.18 13.67
CA ALA A 513 13.88 -11.77 13.59
C ALA A 513 13.79 -13.17 14.24
N ALA A 514 14.92 -13.89 14.37
CA ALA A 514 14.95 -15.22 14.97
C ALA A 514 15.16 -15.17 16.50
N ALA A 515 15.80 -14.10 17.01
CA ALA A 515 16.07 -13.95 18.45
C ALA A 515 14.83 -13.55 19.28
N ALA A 516 13.78 -13.01 18.64
CA ALA A 516 12.57 -12.51 19.31
C ALA A 516 11.44 -13.54 19.48
N GLY A 517 11.60 -14.80 19.04
CA GLY A 517 10.55 -15.82 19.04
C GLY A 517 10.99 -17.13 19.70
N GLY A 518 10.91 -17.23 21.02
CA GLY A 518 11.49 -18.36 21.76
C GLY A 518 10.97 -18.63 23.17
N SER A 519 9.65 -18.57 23.41
CA SER A 519 9.04 -19.03 24.68
C SER A 519 8.13 -20.25 24.46
N GLY A 520 8.74 -21.44 24.44
CA GLY A 520 8.06 -22.73 24.40
C GLY A 520 8.99 -23.83 24.94
N GLY A 521 8.60 -24.50 26.02
CA GLY A 521 9.50 -25.34 26.83
C GLY A 521 9.93 -26.68 26.20
N PRO A 522 10.96 -27.36 26.77
CA PRO A 522 11.66 -28.48 26.13
C PRO A 522 11.31 -29.87 26.68
N ALA A 523 11.53 -30.91 25.87
CA ALA A 523 11.91 -32.29 26.28
C ALA A 523 12.30 -33.13 25.03
N PRO A 524 13.12 -34.19 25.14
CA PRO A 524 14.46 -34.23 25.73
C PRO A 524 15.53 -34.80 24.75
N ALA A 525 16.82 -34.73 25.11
CA ALA A 525 17.95 -35.21 24.30
C ALA A 525 18.14 -36.76 24.33
N PRO A 526 18.95 -37.34 23.42
CA PRO A 526 20.41 -37.46 23.65
C PRO A 526 21.25 -37.16 22.38
N GLY A 527 22.56 -36.93 22.39
CA GLY A 527 23.56 -36.92 23.46
C GLY A 527 24.89 -37.53 22.96
N ALA A 528 26.00 -36.76 22.95
CA ALA A 528 27.36 -37.28 22.78
C ALA A 528 28.42 -36.24 23.18
N ASP A 529 29.45 -36.73 23.85
CA ASP A 529 30.68 -36.06 24.27
C ASP A 529 31.55 -35.64 23.07
N ASP A 530 32.36 -34.58 23.21
CA ASP A 530 33.82 -34.76 23.11
C ASP A 530 34.61 -33.54 23.63
N THR A 531 35.72 -33.81 24.30
CA THR A 531 36.58 -32.79 24.93
C THR A 531 37.86 -32.53 24.14
N LYS A 532 38.36 -31.28 24.15
CA LYS A 532 39.81 -30.98 24.07
C LYS A 532 40.13 -29.52 24.41
N LYS A 533 40.85 -29.33 25.53
CA LYS A 533 41.63 -28.12 25.82
C LYS A 533 42.88 -28.06 24.93
N LYS A 534 43.38 -26.85 24.65
CA LYS A 534 44.82 -26.60 24.51
C LYS A 534 45.17 -25.15 24.85
N ASP A 535 46.15 -25.00 25.74
CA ASP A 535 46.65 -23.71 26.23
C ASP A 535 47.57 -23.01 25.22
N THR A 536 47.56 -21.68 25.21
CA THR A 536 48.77 -20.86 24.97
C THR A 536 48.72 -19.55 25.76
N LYS A 537 49.88 -19.13 26.26
CA LYS A 537 50.07 -17.98 27.17
C LYS A 537 50.09 -16.63 26.42
N PRO A 538 49.77 -15.51 27.09
CA PRO A 538 49.83 -14.17 26.49
C PRO A 538 51.28 -13.72 26.25
N ILE A 539 51.49 -13.06 25.10
CA ILE A 539 52.74 -12.38 24.74
C ILE A 539 52.51 -10.88 24.99
N ALA A 540 53.21 -10.32 25.97
CA ALA A 540 53.30 -8.86 26.17
C ALA A 540 54.48 -8.29 25.38
N PHE A 541 54.45 -6.98 25.06
CA PHE A 541 55.57 -6.02 24.79
C PHE A 541 55.01 -4.79 24.01
N PRO A 542 55.68 -3.61 24.00
CA PRO A 542 55.85 -2.70 25.14
C PRO A 542 55.36 -1.27 24.82
N ALA A 543 55.50 -0.34 25.79
CA ALA A 543 55.12 1.06 25.63
C ALA A 543 56.20 1.93 24.94
N SER A 544 55.72 2.94 24.20
CA SER A 544 56.33 4.26 23.90
C SER A 544 57.84 4.40 23.68
N ALA A 545 58.22 4.88 22.49
CA ALA A 545 59.33 5.83 22.33
C ALA A 545 59.07 6.74 21.12
N VAL A 546 59.14 8.06 21.32
CA VAL A 546 59.25 9.06 20.25
C VAL A 546 60.61 9.71 20.42
N GLU A 547 61.55 9.43 19.52
CA GLU A 547 62.83 10.13 19.46
C GLU A 547 62.88 11.09 18.28
N SER A 548 63.43 12.26 18.53
CA SER A 548 63.68 13.33 17.57
C SER A 548 65.00 13.12 16.82
N GLY A 549 65.00 13.30 15.50
CA GLY A 549 66.22 13.37 14.67
C GLY A 549 66.05 14.35 13.51
N ALA A 550 67.09 15.15 13.21
CA ALA A 550 67.05 16.27 12.26
C ALA A 550 68.12 16.18 11.15
N GLY A 551 67.91 16.93 10.05
CA GLY A 551 68.76 16.98 8.82
C GLY A 551 68.41 15.89 7.79
N GLY A 552 68.57 16.01 6.46
CA GLY A 552 69.09 17.04 5.53
C GLY A 552 69.62 16.35 4.25
N GLU A 553 69.67 16.89 3.02
CA GLU A 553 69.24 18.15 2.36
C GLU A 553 69.11 17.91 0.81
N GLY A 554 68.62 18.90 0.04
CA GLY A 554 68.67 18.94 -1.45
C GLY A 554 67.34 18.62 -2.17
N SER A 555 66.60 19.60 -2.71
CA SER A 555 66.77 20.26 -4.04
C SER A 555 66.46 19.30 -5.22
N THR A 556 65.48 19.56 -6.11
CA THR A 556 65.39 20.75 -6.98
C THR A 556 63.96 21.22 -7.37
N THR A 557 63.77 22.55 -7.34
CA THR A 557 62.96 23.44 -8.22
C THR A 557 61.62 22.98 -8.86
N ALA A 558 60.53 23.66 -8.48
CA ALA A 558 59.46 24.08 -9.40
C ALA A 558 58.75 25.34 -8.87
N SER A 559 58.54 26.32 -9.77
CA SER A 559 57.92 27.65 -9.64
C SER A 559 57.16 28.05 -8.37
N GLU A 560 57.48 29.25 -7.86
CA GLU A 560 56.70 30.02 -6.90
C GLU A 560 55.25 30.26 -7.39
N CYS A 561 54.29 29.91 -6.55
CA CYS A 561 52.94 30.47 -6.60
C CYS A 561 52.41 30.47 -5.17
N GLU A 562 52.39 31.63 -4.52
CA GLU A 562 51.91 31.76 -3.14
C GLU A 562 50.47 31.25 -3.03
N PRO A 563 50.17 30.23 -2.19
CA PRO A 563 48.80 29.94 -1.82
C PRO A 563 48.33 31.04 -0.88
N ALA A 564 47.74 32.08 -1.47
CA ALA A 564 47.17 33.23 -0.78
C ALA A 564 46.46 32.81 0.50
N ALA A 565 46.81 33.44 1.62
CA ALA A 565 46.25 33.18 2.93
C ALA A 565 44.72 33.26 2.87
N ARG A 566 44.05 32.09 2.79
CA ARG A 566 42.60 32.01 2.84
C ARG A 566 42.16 32.54 4.18
N LYS A 567 41.63 33.77 4.18
CA LYS A 567 40.99 34.40 5.34
C LYS A 567 40.09 33.36 5.99
N SER A 568 40.38 33.05 7.25
CA SER A 568 39.53 32.18 8.06
C SER A 568 38.10 32.73 8.01
N GLY A 569 37.16 31.91 7.54
CA GLY A 569 35.76 32.32 7.50
C GLY A 569 35.33 32.68 8.92
N SER A 570 34.97 33.95 9.12
CA SER A 570 34.53 34.46 10.42
C SER A 570 33.35 33.63 10.91
N CYS A 571 33.47 33.00 12.07
CA CYS A 571 32.36 32.26 12.67
C CYS A 571 31.16 33.21 12.83
N PRO A 572 29.97 32.90 12.27
CA PRO A 572 28.82 33.80 12.27
C PRO A 572 28.08 33.87 13.61
N MET A 573 28.59 33.23 14.66
CA MET A 573 27.99 33.28 16.00
C MET A 573 28.68 34.32 16.87
N ASP A 574 27.87 35.18 17.48
CA ASP A 574 28.31 36.11 18.51
C ASP A 574 28.50 35.36 19.85
N PHE A 575 29.68 35.51 20.44
CA PHE A 575 30.05 34.89 21.73
C PHE A 575 30.06 35.91 22.89
N GLY A 576 29.57 37.13 22.66
CA GLY A 576 29.48 38.18 23.67
C GLY A 576 30.75 39.03 23.82
N PRO A 577 30.86 39.81 24.91
CA PRO A 577 31.96 40.76 25.11
C PRO A 577 33.33 40.07 25.23
N ALA A 578 34.39 40.85 24.98
CA ALA A 578 35.76 40.36 25.05
C ALA A 578 36.10 39.73 26.42
N PRO A 579 36.80 38.58 26.45
CA PRO A 579 37.14 37.87 27.68
C PRO A 579 38.04 38.72 28.57
N ARG A 580 37.80 38.67 29.88
CA ARG A 580 38.48 39.45 30.92
C ARG A 580 39.49 38.62 31.70
N THR A 581 39.42 37.29 31.61
CA THR A 581 40.37 36.34 32.22
C THR A 581 40.98 35.38 31.18
N PRO A 582 42.14 34.75 31.46
CA PRO A 582 42.72 33.71 30.59
C PRO A 582 41.80 32.50 30.39
N GLU A 583 41.02 32.16 31.42
CA GLU A 583 40.05 31.05 31.39
C GLU A 583 38.87 31.36 30.46
N GLU A 584 38.33 32.58 30.53
CA GLU A 584 37.32 33.07 29.57
C GLU A 584 37.87 33.13 28.13
N ALA A 585 39.15 33.45 27.96
CA ALA A 585 39.81 33.44 26.66
C ALA A 585 39.92 32.03 26.08
N LYS A 586 40.39 31.05 26.86
CA LYS A 586 40.42 29.62 26.48
C LYS A 586 39.01 29.11 26.15
N ALA A 587 38.02 29.44 26.98
CA ALA A 587 36.62 29.07 26.76
C ALA A 587 36.08 29.63 25.43
N CYS A 588 36.37 30.91 25.14
CA CYS A 588 35.98 31.57 23.89
C CYS A 588 36.64 30.93 22.65
N GLU A 589 37.93 30.59 22.73
CA GLU A 589 38.64 29.88 21.66
C GLU A 589 38.05 28.49 21.40
N TYR A 590 37.81 27.71 22.46
CA TYR A 590 37.28 26.35 22.35
C TYR A 590 35.88 26.37 21.75
N LYS A 591 35.00 27.26 22.22
CA LYS A 591 33.66 27.45 21.63
C LYS A 591 33.69 27.82 20.15
N LYS A 592 34.65 28.65 19.71
CA LYS A 592 34.86 28.97 18.28
C LYS A 592 35.31 27.74 17.46
N LYS A 593 36.20 26.90 17.99
CA LYS A 593 36.61 25.64 17.34
C LYS A 593 35.45 24.65 17.22
N ILE A 594 34.70 24.43 18.30
CA ILE A 594 33.50 23.57 18.32
C ILE A 594 32.47 24.08 17.32
N ALA A 595 32.18 25.39 17.33
CA ALA A 595 31.27 26.02 16.39
C ALA A 595 31.67 25.82 14.92
N HIS A 596 32.97 25.95 14.60
CA HIS A 596 33.47 25.71 13.26
C HIS A 596 33.26 24.25 12.82
N GLN A 597 33.53 23.29 13.70
CA GLN A 597 33.38 21.86 13.41
C GLN A 597 31.89 21.45 13.27
N PHE A 598 31.02 21.98 14.13
CA PHE A 598 29.56 21.83 14.02
C PHE A 598 28.99 22.40 12.72
N LEU A 599 29.42 23.60 12.31
CA LEU A 599 28.99 24.21 11.06
C LEU A 599 29.44 23.42 9.81
N ASN A 600 30.56 22.70 9.92
CA ASN A 600 31.10 21.82 8.88
C ASN A 600 30.55 20.38 8.93
N LYS A 601 29.67 20.05 9.88
CA LYS A 601 29.07 18.71 10.09
C LYS A 601 30.09 17.58 10.28
N VAL A 602 31.02 17.77 11.22
CA VAL A 602 32.10 16.79 11.51
C VAL A 602 31.75 15.86 12.70
N GLU A 603 30.50 15.92 13.17
CA GLU A 603 29.93 15.03 14.17
C GLU A 603 29.57 13.62 13.65
N THR A 604 29.59 12.62 14.54
CA THR A 604 29.29 11.21 14.21
C THR A 604 27.85 10.86 14.61
N ASP A 605 26.93 10.74 13.65
CA ASP A 605 25.53 10.33 13.91
C ASP A 605 25.36 8.81 13.97
N ALA A 606 25.54 8.14 12.84
CA ALA A 606 25.51 6.70 12.68
C ALA A 606 26.55 6.31 11.63
N VAL A 607 27.23 5.18 11.84
CA VAL A 607 28.23 4.63 10.93
C VAL A 607 27.62 3.37 10.31
N PHE A 608 27.60 3.24 8.98
CA PHE A 608 27.16 2.00 8.34
C PHE A 608 28.37 1.20 7.85
N LEU A 609 28.58 0.01 8.43
CA LEU A 609 29.68 -0.89 8.08
C LEU A 609 29.11 -2.14 7.38
N PRO A 610 28.97 -2.12 6.04
CA PRO A 610 28.46 -3.22 5.23
C PRO A 610 28.96 -4.61 5.63
N GLU A 611 30.26 -4.77 5.90
CA GLU A 611 30.88 -6.05 6.29
C GLU A 611 30.33 -6.60 7.61
N TRP A 612 29.96 -5.71 8.53
CA TRP A 612 29.39 -6.08 9.82
C TRP A 612 27.86 -6.08 9.85
N GLY A 613 27.19 -5.83 8.73
CA GLY A 613 25.73 -5.87 8.60
C GLY A 613 25.04 -4.78 9.43
N GLU A 614 23.94 -5.14 10.08
CA GLU A 614 23.15 -4.21 10.89
C GLU A 614 23.73 -4.07 12.30
N ALA A 615 23.82 -2.83 12.80
CA ALA A 615 24.13 -2.56 14.20
C ALA A 615 22.86 -2.61 15.04
N LYS A 616 22.94 -3.15 16.26
CA LYS A 616 21.91 -2.92 17.29
C LYS A 616 21.99 -1.45 17.69
N LYS A 617 21.09 -0.63 17.16
CA LYS A 617 21.03 0.81 17.41
C LYS A 617 20.51 1.11 18.82
N GLY A 618 21.36 1.66 19.67
CA GLY A 618 21.00 2.21 20.97
C GLY A 618 20.74 3.72 20.94
N LYS A 619 20.28 4.28 22.06
CA LYS A 619 20.01 5.73 22.20
C LYS A 619 21.24 6.59 21.81
N VAL A 620 22.45 6.17 22.23
CA VAL A 620 23.71 6.94 22.06
C VAL A 620 24.94 6.10 21.63
N ARG A 621 24.74 4.82 21.29
CA ARG A 621 25.78 3.90 20.79
C ARG A 621 25.18 2.99 19.73
N ASP A 622 25.95 2.64 18.69
CA ASP A 622 25.59 1.60 17.72
C ASP A 622 26.48 0.38 17.97
N ILE A 623 25.88 -0.80 18.19
CA ILE A 623 26.57 -1.98 18.74
C ILE A 623 26.64 -3.10 17.70
N TYR A 624 27.84 -3.64 17.49
CA TYR A 624 28.12 -4.80 16.65
C TYR A 624 28.65 -5.96 17.49
N PHE A 625 28.09 -7.15 17.29
CA PHE A 625 28.59 -8.39 17.90
C PHE A 625 29.48 -9.11 16.88
N ARG A 626 30.75 -9.37 17.24
CA ARG A 626 31.77 -9.94 16.36
C ARG A 626 32.61 -10.93 17.14
N ASP A 627 32.44 -12.22 16.84
CA ASP A 627 33.08 -13.33 17.54
C ASP A 627 32.87 -13.21 19.07
N ASP A 628 33.95 -13.21 19.85
CA ASP A 628 33.93 -13.06 21.32
C ASP A 628 33.88 -11.59 21.79
N ASN A 629 33.75 -10.63 20.85
CA ASN A 629 33.81 -9.20 21.12
C ASN A 629 32.48 -8.48 20.83
N VAL A 630 32.32 -7.35 21.53
CA VAL A 630 31.28 -6.35 21.31
C VAL A 630 31.98 -5.06 20.90
N ILE A 631 31.72 -4.59 19.69
CA ILE A 631 32.29 -3.36 19.15
C ILE A 631 31.21 -2.29 19.23
N MET A 632 31.44 -1.24 20.01
CA MET A 632 30.51 -0.13 20.21
C MET A 632 31.03 1.12 19.51
N VAL A 633 30.24 1.68 18.60
CA VAL A 633 30.47 3.01 18.04
C VAL A 633 29.69 4.02 18.88
N THR A 634 30.39 4.74 19.75
CA THR A 634 29.82 5.81 20.59
C THR A 634 29.66 7.05 19.73
N ASN A 635 28.41 7.45 19.51
CA ASN A 635 28.04 8.54 18.63
C ASN A 635 27.79 9.85 19.40
N ASP A 636 27.71 10.94 18.64
CA ASP A 636 27.46 12.28 19.15
C ASP A 636 25.96 12.54 19.43
N ARG A 637 25.10 11.51 19.31
CA ARG A 637 23.69 11.61 19.70
C ARG A 637 23.57 11.83 21.21
N VAL A 638 22.59 12.64 21.60
CA VAL A 638 22.21 12.86 23.00
C VAL A 638 20.72 12.55 23.18
N SER A 639 20.38 11.95 24.33
CA SER A 639 19.00 11.61 24.68
C SER A 639 18.57 12.28 25.98
N ALA A 640 17.32 12.77 26.03
CA ALA A 640 16.71 13.34 27.21
C ALA A 640 15.21 13.03 27.22
N PHE A 641 14.64 12.73 28.39
CA PHE A 641 13.23 12.30 28.54
C PHE A 641 12.86 11.16 27.57
N ASP A 642 13.77 10.20 27.43
CA ASP A 642 13.71 9.03 26.53
C ASP A 642 13.59 9.30 25.02
N VAL A 643 13.65 10.57 24.62
CA VAL A 643 13.77 10.98 23.21
C VAL A 643 15.24 11.19 22.84
N VAL A 644 15.67 10.64 21.70
CA VAL A 644 16.96 10.99 21.08
C VAL A 644 16.78 12.31 20.33
N LEU A 645 17.58 13.31 20.67
CA LEU A 645 17.43 14.65 20.10
C LEU A 645 17.90 14.70 18.63
N PRO A 646 17.30 15.58 17.80
CA PRO A 646 17.77 15.85 16.45
C PRO A 646 19.12 16.59 16.39
N ASN A 647 19.59 17.13 17.51
CA ASN A 647 20.91 17.76 17.61
C ASN A 647 21.95 16.73 18.04
N LEU A 648 23.08 16.73 17.34
CA LEU A 648 24.29 16.04 17.71
C LEU A 648 25.16 17.00 18.55
N ILE A 649 25.90 16.46 19.51
CA ILE A 649 26.81 17.22 20.39
C ILE A 649 28.25 16.87 19.96
N PRO A 650 28.96 17.77 19.24
CA PRO A 650 30.28 17.44 18.70
C PRO A 650 31.25 16.93 19.75
N PHE A 651 32.03 15.90 19.39
CA PHE A 651 33.06 15.26 20.22
C PHE A 651 32.56 14.51 21.46
N LYS A 652 31.25 14.42 21.68
CA LYS A 652 30.67 13.68 22.81
C LYS A 652 31.13 12.22 22.81
N GLY A 653 31.09 11.55 21.67
CA GLY A 653 31.46 10.13 21.58
C GLY A 653 32.90 9.87 22.04
N PHE A 654 33.83 10.73 21.64
CA PHE A 654 35.23 10.68 22.09
C PHE A 654 35.38 10.96 23.58
N VAL A 655 34.76 12.03 24.09
CA VAL A 655 34.85 12.42 25.50
C VAL A 655 34.37 11.29 26.43
N LEU A 656 33.24 10.65 26.10
CA LEU A 656 32.71 9.54 26.91
C LEU A 656 33.64 8.33 26.91
N ASN A 657 34.19 7.95 25.76
CA ASN A 657 35.12 6.84 25.63
C ASN A 657 36.43 7.13 26.40
N ALA A 658 37.03 8.31 26.21
CA ALA A 658 38.31 8.66 26.81
C ALA A 658 38.24 8.84 28.35
N ILE A 659 37.14 9.38 28.88
CA ILE A 659 36.90 9.40 30.33
C ILE A 659 36.72 7.98 30.86
N SER A 660 35.98 7.12 30.15
CA SER A 660 35.77 5.72 30.57
C SER A 660 37.06 4.92 30.58
N GLU A 661 37.89 5.02 29.54
CA GLU A 661 39.21 4.37 29.45
C GLU A 661 40.12 4.79 30.61
N TRP A 662 40.21 6.10 30.88
CA TRP A 662 40.94 6.62 32.04
C TRP A 662 40.37 6.09 33.36
N ALA A 663 39.05 6.10 33.53
CA ALA A 663 38.39 5.67 34.77
C ALA A 663 38.58 4.16 35.02
N PHE A 664 38.46 3.33 33.99
CA PHE A 664 38.74 1.90 34.06
C PHE A 664 40.17 1.58 34.51
N GLU A 665 41.16 2.37 34.07
CA GLU A 665 42.54 2.27 34.55
C GLU A 665 42.66 2.73 36.02
N GLN A 666 41.93 3.77 36.44
CA GLN A 666 41.88 4.24 37.85
C GLN A 666 41.13 3.30 38.81
N THR A 667 40.38 2.31 38.33
CA THR A 667 39.55 1.42 39.16
C THR A 667 39.83 -0.07 38.99
N LYS A 668 40.84 -0.45 38.18
CA LYS A 668 41.16 -1.87 37.92
C LYS A 668 41.58 -2.68 39.15
N ASP A 669 42.01 -2.01 40.22
CA ASP A 669 42.31 -2.59 41.53
C ASP A 669 41.05 -2.93 42.34
N ILE A 670 39.91 -2.31 42.00
CA ILE A 670 38.61 -2.51 42.66
C ILE A 670 37.81 -3.62 41.95
N VAL A 671 37.75 -3.56 40.61
CA VAL A 671 36.98 -4.50 39.77
C VAL A 671 37.58 -4.51 38.35
N PRO A 672 37.71 -5.67 37.68
CA PRO A 672 38.13 -5.70 36.28
C PRO A 672 37.04 -5.10 35.36
N ASN A 673 37.43 -4.75 34.14
CA ASN A 673 36.54 -4.14 33.15
C ASN A 673 36.58 -4.91 31.82
N ALA A 674 35.59 -4.69 30.95
CA ALA A 674 35.46 -5.44 29.70
C ALA A 674 36.29 -4.88 28.52
N LEU A 675 37.03 -3.77 28.67
CA LEU A 675 37.74 -3.10 27.58
C LEU A 675 38.88 -3.98 27.03
N VAL A 676 38.93 -4.10 25.69
CA VAL A 676 40.01 -4.77 24.96
C VAL A 676 40.90 -3.73 24.27
N THR A 677 40.30 -2.79 23.54
CA THR A 677 41.02 -1.70 22.84
C THR A 677 40.04 -0.61 22.37
N SER A 678 40.53 0.62 22.22
CA SER A 678 39.81 1.73 21.58
C SER A 678 40.53 2.11 20.27
N PRO A 679 40.30 1.40 19.15
CA PRO A 679 41.05 1.60 17.89
C PRO A 679 40.78 2.94 17.22
N ASP A 680 39.72 3.63 17.63
CA ASP A 680 39.32 4.95 17.17
C ASP A 680 38.72 5.73 18.35
N PRO A 681 38.87 7.07 18.41
CA PRO A 681 38.20 7.94 19.38
C PRO A 681 36.73 7.62 19.65
N SER A 682 35.97 7.24 18.61
CA SER A 682 34.54 6.95 18.67
C SER A 682 34.22 5.46 18.83
N VAL A 683 35.20 4.56 18.86
CA VAL A 683 34.97 3.11 18.84
C VAL A 683 35.68 2.39 19.98
N VAL A 684 34.92 1.64 20.76
CA VAL A 684 35.39 0.81 21.86
C VAL A 684 35.13 -0.66 21.55
N VAL A 685 36.15 -1.50 21.71
CA VAL A 685 36.04 -2.96 21.61
C VAL A 685 36.07 -3.54 23.02
N GLN A 686 35.04 -4.31 23.37
CA GLN A 686 34.91 -4.99 24.66
C GLN A 686 34.79 -6.50 24.47
N LYS A 687 35.15 -7.29 25.48
CA LYS A 687 34.77 -8.70 25.53
C LYS A 687 33.25 -8.83 25.70
N LYS A 688 32.68 -9.88 25.12
CA LYS A 688 31.27 -10.22 25.32
C LYS A 688 31.02 -10.68 26.77
N MET A 689 30.13 -9.98 27.46
CA MET A 689 29.75 -10.26 28.86
C MET A 689 28.25 -10.55 28.97
N LYS A 690 27.86 -11.36 29.95
CA LYS A 690 26.46 -11.53 30.38
C LYS A 690 26.08 -10.36 31.30
N ASN A 691 25.30 -9.39 30.81
CA ASN A 691 24.85 -8.25 31.61
C ASN A 691 23.95 -8.70 32.78
N LEU A 692 24.07 -8.04 33.93
CA LEU A 692 23.19 -8.23 35.09
C LEU A 692 21.83 -7.50 34.98
N ASN A 693 21.69 -6.59 34.01
CA ASN A 693 20.48 -5.81 33.69
C ASN A 693 19.97 -4.92 34.84
N ILE A 694 20.88 -4.47 35.72
CA ILE A 694 20.60 -3.55 36.83
C ILE A 694 21.44 -2.28 36.64
N GLU A 695 20.79 -1.13 36.70
CA GLU A 695 21.44 0.17 36.74
C GLU A 695 21.81 0.50 38.20
N CYS A 696 23.10 0.44 38.53
CA CYS A 696 23.61 0.55 39.89
C CYS A 696 23.94 2.02 40.21
N ILE A 697 22.95 2.79 40.65
CA ILE A 697 23.13 4.23 40.93
C ILE A 697 23.58 4.45 42.38
N VAL A 698 24.66 5.22 42.55
CA VAL A 698 25.13 5.72 43.86
C VAL A 698 24.98 7.24 43.92
N ARG A 699 24.44 7.76 45.03
CA ARG A 699 24.16 9.19 45.23
C ARG A 699 24.84 9.73 46.48
N GLY A 700 25.60 10.81 46.35
CA GLY A 700 26.20 11.55 47.48
C GLY A 700 25.45 12.82 47.88
N TYR A 701 24.51 13.30 47.07
CA TYR A 701 23.78 14.57 47.27
C TYR A 701 22.29 14.42 46.91
N LEU A 702 21.43 15.24 47.51
CA LEU A 702 20.00 15.32 47.21
C LEU A 702 19.78 16.08 45.88
N TRP A 703 19.91 15.38 44.76
CA TRP A 703 19.76 15.91 43.40
C TRP A 703 18.76 15.11 42.56
N GLY A 704 18.39 15.64 41.40
CA GLY A 704 17.74 14.89 40.32
C GLY A 704 16.35 14.36 40.68
N SER A 705 16.07 13.10 40.30
CA SER A 705 14.79 12.44 40.58
C SER A 705 14.50 12.30 42.08
N MET A 706 15.53 12.01 42.88
CA MET A 706 15.40 11.90 44.33
C MET A 706 15.02 13.24 44.98
N ALA A 707 15.64 14.35 44.56
CA ALA A 707 15.22 15.68 45.03
C ALA A 707 13.78 16.00 44.66
N LYS A 708 13.36 15.72 43.41
CA LYS A 708 11.99 15.95 42.94
C LYS A 708 10.94 15.12 43.69
N ALA A 709 11.26 13.89 44.10
CA ALA A 709 10.39 13.07 44.93
C ALA A 709 10.32 13.63 46.36
N TYR A 710 11.48 13.95 46.94
CA TYR A 710 11.58 14.50 48.29
C TYR A 710 10.79 15.81 48.48
N GLU A 711 10.84 16.70 47.48
CA GLU A 711 10.09 17.97 47.46
C GLU A 711 8.58 17.79 47.35
N LYS A 712 8.11 16.66 46.81
CA LYS A 712 6.68 16.29 46.80
C LYS A 712 6.19 15.69 48.13
N GLY A 713 7.10 15.46 49.08
CA GLY A 713 6.82 14.84 50.37
C GLY A 713 7.25 13.37 50.47
N ASP A 714 7.79 12.77 49.41
CA ASP A 714 8.25 11.38 49.47
C ASP A 714 9.44 11.25 50.43
N ARG A 715 9.36 10.31 51.37
CA ARG A 715 10.44 9.98 52.32
C ARG A 715 10.96 8.56 52.18
N LEU A 716 10.39 7.78 51.26
CA LEU A 716 10.82 6.43 50.92
C LEU A 716 11.26 6.43 49.46
N PHE A 717 12.52 6.12 49.18
CA PHE A 717 13.09 6.10 47.84
C PHE A 717 13.97 4.86 47.68
N CYS A 718 13.67 3.99 46.70
CA CYS A 718 14.32 2.67 46.57
C CYS A 718 14.29 1.84 47.86
N GLY A 719 13.21 1.95 48.65
CA GLY A 719 13.08 1.30 49.97
C GLY A 719 13.89 1.94 51.11
N LEU A 720 14.71 2.96 50.82
CA LEU A 720 15.48 3.69 51.84
C LEU A 720 14.67 4.86 52.39
N LYS A 721 14.68 5.02 53.72
CA LYS A 721 14.05 6.16 54.40
C LYS A 721 15.00 7.37 54.40
N ILE A 722 14.60 8.43 53.71
CA ILE A 722 15.37 9.68 53.63
C ILE A 722 14.97 10.58 54.83
N PRO A 723 15.94 11.14 55.60
CA PRO A 723 15.65 12.02 56.74
C PRO A 723 14.86 13.29 56.35
N ASP A 724 14.08 13.83 57.30
CA ASP A 724 13.40 15.12 57.15
C ASP A 724 14.37 16.33 57.24
N GLY A 725 13.94 17.47 56.69
CA GLY A 725 14.68 18.74 56.76
C GLY A 725 15.84 18.91 55.77
N LEU A 726 15.98 18.02 54.79
CA LEU A 726 16.98 18.16 53.72
C LEU A 726 16.53 19.16 52.64
N LEU A 727 17.49 19.88 52.06
CA LEU A 727 17.27 20.81 50.96
C LEU A 727 17.85 20.26 49.64
N ARG A 728 17.28 20.67 48.50
CA ARG A 728 17.82 20.37 47.16
C ARG A 728 19.30 20.79 47.08
N TYR A 729 20.14 19.98 46.46
CA TYR A 729 21.62 20.11 46.40
C TYR A 729 22.39 19.83 47.70
N GLN A 730 21.74 19.49 48.81
CA GLN A 730 22.41 19.15 50.06
C GLN A 730 23.24 17.86 49.94
N LYS A 731 24.46 17.87 50.49
CA LYS A 731 25.27 16.65 50.65
C LYS A 731 24.62 15.70 51.66
N LEU A 732 24.53 14.42 51.32
CA LEU A 732 24.04 13.37 52.23
C LEU A 732 25.12 13.06 53.30
N ALA A 733 24.68 12.54 54.45
CA ALA A 733 25.61 12.11 55.51
C ALA A 733 26.52 10.96 55.04
N GLU A 734 25.93 9.99 54.35
CA GLU A 734 26.60 8.87 53.68
C GLU A 734 26.04 8.70 52.27
N PRO A 735 26.83 8.23 51.29
CA PRO A 735 26.30 7.89 49.97
C PRO A 735 25.29 6.75 50.06
N ILE A 736 24.26 6.77 49.21
CA ILE A 736 23.22 5.73 49.17
C ILE A 736 23.15 5.02 47.83
N PHE A 737 22.75 3.74 47.86
CA PHE A 737 22.56 2.89 46.68
C PHE A 737 21.07 2.88 46.29
N THR A 738 20.75 3.34 45.09
CA THR A 738 19.36 3.47 44.60
C THR A 738 19.23 2.81 43.22
N PRO A 739 19.15 1.47 43.15
CA PRO A 739 19.17 0.74 41.88
C PRO A 739 17.90 0.99 41.04
N THR A 740 18.02 0.83 39.73
CA THR A 740 16.89 0.85 38.78
C THR A 740 16.90 -0.38 37.86
N THR A 741 15.72 -0.86 37.45
CA THR A 741 15.59 -1.89 36.41
C THR A 741 15.97 -1.34 35.05
N LYS A 742 16.56 -2.17 34.18
CA LYS A 742 16.81 -1.82 32.78
C LYS A 742 15.72 -2.42 31.88
N ALA A 743 14.66 -1.66 31.61
CA ALA A 743 13.53 -2.12 30.81
C ALA A 743 13.85 -2.07 29.29
N GLU A 744 13.53 -3.14 28.54
CA GLU A 744 13.71 -3.12 27.06
C GLU A 744 12.70 -2.18 26.37
N VAL A 745 11.52 -2.00 26.97
CA VAL A 745 10.48 -1.04 26.55
C VAL A 745 9.82 -0.44 27.79
N GLY A 746 10.07 0.83 28.08
CA GLY A 746 9.54 1.54 29.24
C GLY A 746 10.47 2.65 29.73
N HIS A 747 10.15 3.21 30.89
CA HIS A 747 11.10 3.99 31.70
C HIS A 747 11.77 3.06 32.71
N ASP A 748 13.00 3.35 33.10
CA ASP A 748 13.73 2.60 34.13
C ASP A 748 13.05 2.81 35.51
N GLU A 749 12.68 1.73 36.20
CA GLU A 749 11.90 1.79 37.44
C GLU A 749 12.80 1.64 38.68
N ASN A 750 12.51 2.39 39.75
CA ASN A 750 13.24 2.33 41.01
C ASN A 750 13.09 0.96 41.67
N MET A 751 14.21 0.29 41.94
CA MET A 751 14.25 -0.97 42.70
C MET A 751 14.65 -0.73 44.16
N THR A 752 14.18 -1.59 45.05
CA THR A 752 14.73 -1.81 46.38
C THR A 752 15.95 -2.74 46.32
N PHE A 753 16.77 -2.77 47.38
CA PHE A 753 17.89 -3.70 47.44
C PHE A 753 17.42 -5.18 47.51
N ALA A 754 16.27 -5.47 48.12
CA ALA A 754 15.72 -6.82 48.20
C ALA A 754 15.33 -7.39 46.82
N GLU A 755 14.77 -6.55 45.94
CA GLU A 755 14.47 -6.96 44.55
C GLU A 755 15.76 -7.21 43.73
N VAL A 756 16.87 -6.56 44.09
CA VAL A 756 18.20 -6.88 43.51
C VAL A 756 18.73 -8.21 44.06
N GLU A 757 18.58 -8.48 45.36
CA GLU A 757 18.93 -9.80 45.95
C GLU A 757 18.13 -10.94 45.31
N GLU A 758 16.86 -10.72 44.97
CA GLU A 758 16.01 -11.69 44.27
C GLU A 758 16.45 -11.94 42.82
N LEU A 759 16.84 -10.88 42.09
CA LEU A 759 17.19 -10.98 40.66
C LEU A 759 18.55 -11.63 40.38
N ILE A 760 19.58 -11.30 41.17
CA ILE A 760 20.98 -11.77 40.92
C ILE A 760 21.56 -12.63 42.05
N GLY A 761 20.78 -12.89 43.10
CA GLY A 761 21.21 -13.61 44.28
C GLY A 761 21.96 -12.72 45.27
N LYS A 762 21.69 -12.94 46.57
CA LYS A 762 22.18 -12.12 47.68
C LYS A 762 23.68 -11.80 47.65
N GLU A 763 24.53 -12.82 47.51
CA GLU A 763 26.00 -12.63 47.51
C GLU A 763 26.47 -11.71 46.37
N MET A 764 25.87 -11.86 45.18
CA MET A 764 26.20 -10.99 44.04
C MET A 764 25.64 -9.58 44.23
N ALA A 765 24.43 -9.44 44.80
CA ALA A 765 23.82 -8.14 45.11
C ALA A 765 24.66 -7.34 46.12
N GLU A 766 25.10 -7.96 47.21
CA GLU A 766 26.01 -7.36 48.19
C GLU A 766 27.33 -6.93 47.53
N LYS A 767 27.94 -7.82 46.73
CA LYS A 767 29.19 -7.55 46.00
C LYS A 767 29.06 -6.40 45.00
N VAL A 768 27.97 -6.34 44.23
CA VAL A 768 27.68 -5.28 43.25
C VAL A 768 27.48 -3.93 43.94
N ARG A 769 26.71 -3.89 45.04
CA ARG A 769 26.51 -2.68 45.86
C ARG A 769 27.84 -2.17 46.43
N ASP A 770 28.62 -3.04 47.05
CA ASP A 770 29.85 -2.66 47.74
C ASP A 770 30.95 -2.23 46.76
N ILE A 771 31.01 -2.83 45.57
CA ILE A 771 31.87 -2.35 44.48
C ILE A 771 31.38 -0.99 43.96
N SER A 772 30.07 -0.81 43.79
CA SER A 772 29.50 0.49 43.37
C SER A 772 29.87 1.61 44.33
N PHE A 773 29.82 1.38 45.65
CA PHE A 773 30.29 2.35 46.64
C PHE A 773 31.78 2.65 46.52
N LYS A 774 32.64 1.63 46.33
CA LYS A 774 34.10 1.82 46.14
C LYS A 774 34.43 2.61 44.87
N LEU A 775 33.72 2.33 43.76
CA LEU A 775 33.85 3.08 42.51
C LEU A 775 33.42 4.54 42.68
N PHE A 776 32.29 4.79 43.35
CA PHE A 776 31.80 6.14 43.62
C PHE A 776 32.74 6.91 44.54
N GLN A 777 33.29 6.26 45.56
CA GLN A 777 34.29 6.86 46.46
C GLN A 777 35.56 7.24 45.70
N ARG A 778 36.18 6.30 44.96
CA ARG A 778 37.38 6.55 44.15
C ARG A 778 37.14 7.66 43.13
N GLY A 779 35.97 7.69 42.49
CA GLY A 779 35.55 8.76 41.58
C GLY A 779 35.41 10.11 42.28
N SER A 780 34.80 10.15 43.46
CA SER A 780 34.63 11.37 44.26
C SER A 780 35.96 11.95 44.73
N GLU A 781 36.88 11.10 45.20
CA GLU A 781 38.24 11.48 45.61
C GLU A 781 39.01 12.07 44.42
N LYS A 782 39.02 11.37 43.28
CA LYS A 782 39.73 11.81 42.07
C LYS A 782 39.15 13.06 41.43
N MET A 783 37.83 13.26 41.46
CA MET A 783 37.22 14.51 41.01
C MET A 783 37.52 15.67 41.97
N ALA A 784 37.55 15.43 43.28
CA ALA A 784 37.86 16.46 44.27
C ALA A 784 39.30 16.98 44.14
N GLU A 785 40.28 16.11 43.84
CA GLU A 785 41.66 16.49 43.47
C GLU A 785 41.72 17.46 42.26
N LYS A 786 40.65 17.51 41.44
CA LYS A 786 40.54 18.30 40.20
C LYS A 786 39.53 19.45 40.29
N GLY A 787 39.06 19.78 41.49
CA GLY A 787 38.10 20.88 41.70
C GLY A 787 36.65 20.55 41.36
N LEU A 788 36.31 19.27 41.16
CA LEU A 788 34.97 18.78 40.79
C LEU A 788 34.31 17.99 41.93
N ILE A 789 32.98 18.05 41.98
CA ILE A 789 32.14 17.22 42.85
C ILE A 789 31.42 16.18 41.99
N LEU A 790 31.61 14.89 42.32
CA LEU A 790 30.73 13.81 41.86
C LEU A 790 29.44 13.82 42.70
N ILE A 791 28.30 14.07 42.05
CA ILE A 791 27.00 14.24 42.73
C ILE A 791 26.30 12.89 42.87
N ASP A 792 26.10 12.23 41.74
CA ASP A 792 25.63 10.85 41.59
C ASP A 792 26.19 10.24 40.30
N THR A 793 26.20 8.91 40.23
CA THR A 793 26.71 8.15 39.08
C THR A 793 25.94 6.84 38.93
N LYS A 794 25.88 6.31 37.72
CA LYS A 794 25.32 5.00 37.38
C LYS A 794 26.43 4.07 36.90
N TYR A 795 26.51 2.88 37.48
CA TYR A 795 27.33 1.77 36.98
C TYR A 795 26.49 0.65 36.38
N GLU A 796 27.08 -0.10 35.45
CA GLU A 796 26.55 -1.38 34.97
C GLU A 796 27.63 -2.47 35.11
N PHE A 797 27.18 -3.71 35.31
CA PHE A 797 28.07 -4.85 35.51
C PHE A 797 27.68 -6.03 34.63
N GLY A 798 28.69 -6.82 34.26
CA GLY A 798 28.52 -8.06 33.53
C GLY A 798 29.40 -9.18 34.09
N LEU A 799 29.03 -10.42 33.78
CA LEU A 799 29.82 -11.61 34.09
C LEU A 799 30.52 -12.10 32.83
N ASP A 800 31.78 -12.51 32.95
CA ASP A 800 32.46 -13.26 31.90
C ASP A 800 32.02 -14.74 31.88
N GLU A 801 32.58 -15.54 30.96
CA GLU A 801 32.28 -16.98 30.84
C GLU A 801 32.66 -17.80 32.09
N SER A 802 33.56 -17.27 32.93
CA SER A 802 33.96 -17.89 34.21
C SER A 802 33.12 -17.40 35.40
N GLY A 803 32.12 -16.53 35.17
CA GLY A 803 31.30 -15.94 36.22
C GLY A 803 31.97 -14.79 36.99
N VAL A 804 33.07 -14.24 36.48
CA VAL A 804 33.78 -13.12 37.13
C VAL A 804 33.09 -11.81 36.82
N LEU A 805 32.77 -11.06 37.87
CA LEU A 805 32.13 -9.74 37.79
C LEU A 805 33.09 -8.68 37.24
N HIS A 806 32.66 -8.01 36.18
CA HIS A 806 33.33 -6.91 35.52
C HIS A 806 32.43 -5.66 35.50
N VAL A 807 33.01 -4.47 35.62
CA VAL A 807 32.33 -3.21 35.28
C VAL A 807 32.28 -3.05 33.75
N ILE A 808 31.15 -2.61 33.22
CA ILE A 808 30.88 -2.47 31.77
C ILE A 808 30.30 -1.09 31.44
N ASP A 809 29.97 -0.87 30.16
CA ASP A 809 29.38 0.36 29.60
C ASP A 809 30.27 1.62 29.70
N GLU A 810 30.24 2.33 30.83
CA GLU A 810 31.02 3.54 31.13
C GLU A 810 31.11 3.82 32.64
N VAL A 811 32.12 4.58 33.06
CA VAL A 811 32.38 4.91 34.47
C VAL A 811 32.65 6.42 34.61
N ASN A 812 31.88 7.08 35.49
CA ASN A 812 32.10 8.47 35.91
C ASN A 812 32.11 9.53 34.78
N THR A 813 31.37 9.29 33.70
CA THR A 813 31.26 10.17 32.53
C THR A 813 30.16 11.25 32.66
N PRO A 814 30.17 12.30 31.82
CA PRO A 814 29.06 13.25 31.66
C PRO A 814 27.69 12.68 31.22
N ASP A 815 27.59 11.43 30.76
CA ASP A 815 26.28 10.82 30.43
C ASP A 815 25.77 9.91 31.59
N SER A 816 26.67 9.22 32.30
CA SER A 816 26.38 8.36 33.46
C SER A 816 26.29 9.09 34.81
N SER A 817 26.85 10.30 34.92
CA SER A 817 27.08 10.97 36.22
C SER A 817 26.70 12.44 36.21
N ARG A 818 26.30 12.98 37.37
CA ARG A 818 26.17 14.43 37.60
C ARG A 818 27.41 14.99 38.25
N MET A 819 27.81 16.19 37.84
CA MET A 819 28.98 16.86 38.40
C MET A 819 28.94 18.39 38.31
N CYS A 820 29.53 19.05 39.31
CA CYS A 820 29.66 20.51 39.39
C CYS A 820 31.02 20.91 39.98
N GLY A 821 31.40 22.20 39.86
CA GLY A 821 32.66 22.70 40.41
C GLY A 821 32.56 22.96 41.92
N ILE A 822 33.59 22.60 42.68
CA ILE A 822 33.66 22.75 44.15
C ILE A 822 33.44 24.20 44.59
N GLU A 823 34.13 25.15 43.97
CA GLU A 823 34.05 26.57 44.34
C GLU A 823 32.66 27.16 44.07
N GLU A 824 32.07 26.82 42.91
CA GLU A 824 30.75 27.30 42.55
C GLU A 824 29.67 26.69 43.45
N TYR A 825 29.77 25.40 43.75
CA TYR A 825 28.90 24.73 44.72
C TYR A 825 28.98 25.42 46.08
N GLY A 826 30.18 25.57 46.66
CA GLY A 826 30.36 26.16 47.98
C GLY A 826 29.76 27.56 48.09
N ARG A 827 30.00 28.43 47.10
CA ARG A 827 29.46 29.80 47.07
C ARG A 827 27.94 29.84 46.90
N LYS A 828 27.38 29.09 45.93
CA LYS A 828 25.93 29.11 45.68
C LYS A 828 25.14 28.40 46.77
N TRP A 829 25.71 27.36 47.38
CA TRP A 829 25.11 26.65 48.50
C TRP A 829 24.89 27.54 49.72
N GLN A 830 25.88 28.35 50.09
CA GLN A 830 25.74 29.32 51.19
C GLN A 830 24.60 30.33 50.94
N GLU A 831 24.50 30.86 49.72
CA GLU A 831 23.43 31.78 49.33
C GLU A 831 22.03 31.10 49.36
N ILE A 832 21.93 29.84 48.92
CA ILE A 832 20.70 29.04 49.01
C ILE A 832 20.28 28.84 50.46
N GLN A 833 21.21 28.40 51.33
CA GLN A 833 20.93 28.20 52.76
C GLN A 833 20.45 29.49 53.42
N LYS A 834 21.08 30.63 53.09
CA LYS A 834 20.69 31.96 53.57
C LYS A 834 19.29 32.35 53.09
N ALA A 835 19.01 32.25 51.79
CA ALA A 835 17.72 32.63 51.19
C ALA A 835 16.54 31.80 51.74
N VAL A 836 16.74 30.48 51.91
CA VAL A 836 15.76 29.58 52.55
C VAL A 836 15.53 29.97 54.01
N THR A 837 16.60 30.24 54.77
CA THR A 837 16.50 30.62 56.19
C THR A 837 15.86 31.99 56.40
N SER A 838 16.08 32.94 55.48
CA SER A 838 15.49 34.29 55.54
C SER A 838 14.07 34.38 54.98
N GLY A 839 13.51 33.31 54.40
CA GLY A 839 12.20 33.32 53.76
C GLY A 839 12.14 34.25 52.53
N GLU A 840 13.20 34.29 51.72
CA GLU A 840 13.24 35.14 50.52
C GLU A 840 12.14 34.72 49.52
N ALA A 841 11.44 35.69 48.92
CA ALA A 841 10.37 35.42 47.98
C ALA A 841 10.88 34.91 46.62
N GLY A 842 10.46 33.71 46.22
CA GLY A 842 10.82 33.05 44.95
C GLY A 842 11.34 31.61 45.17
N ASP A 843 11.77 30.94 44.10
CA ASP A 843 12.54 29.68 44.23
C ASP A 843 14.05 30.01 44.36
N PRO A 844 14.67 29.88 45.55
CA PRO A 844 16.09 30.16 45.73
C PRO A 844 16.98 29.21 44.92
N PHE A 845 16.53 27.98 44.64
CA PHE A 845 17.28 27.02 43.83
C PHE A 845 17.25 27.36 42.34
N ALA A 846 16.22 28.07 41.87
CA ALA A 846 16.18 28.64 40.52
C ALA A 846 17.10 29.88 40.41
N LYS A 847 17.03 30.80 41.39
CA LYS A 847 17.87 32.01 41.46
C LYS A 847 19.37 31.68 41.54
N TYR A 848 19.73 30.70 42.38
CA TYR A 848 21.11 30.29 42.63
C TYR A 848 21.43 28.92 42.00
N LYS A 849 20.83 28.62 40.84
CA LYS A 849 21.04 27.38 40.07
C LYS A 849 22.53 27.08 39.85
N ILE A 850 23.01 25.94 40.34
CA ILE A 850 24.43 25.54 40.28
C ILE A 850 24.76 25.03 38.87
N LYS A 851 25.89 25.47 38.29
CA LYS A 851 26.35 25.01 36.98
C LYS A 851 26.72 23.52 37.05
N GLU A 852 26.19 22.79 36.10
CA GLU A 852 26.29 21.34 36.01
C GLU A 852 26.86 20.98 34.62
N TYR A 853 27.78 20.01 34.55
CA TYR A 853 28.56 19.71 33.33
C TYR A 853 28.11 18.46 32.56
N SER A 854 27.15 17.70 33.08
CA SER A 854 26.63 16.46 32.49
C SER A 854 25.47 16.69 31.53
N LYS A 855 24.87 15.59 31.08
CA LYS A 855 23.58 15.53 30.39
C LYS A 855 22.42 16.23 31.13
N GLN A 856 22.56 16.60 32.41
CA GLN A 856 21.57 17.43 33.10
C GLN A 856 21.45 18.82 32.47
N TYR A 857 22.53 19.42 31.96
CA TYR A 857 22.46 20.69 31.20
C TYR A 857 21.48 20.62 30.02
N VAL A 858 21.50 19.53 29.24
CA VAL A 858 20.57 19.32 28.11
C VAL A 858 19.13 19.20 28.58
N ARG A 859 18.87 18.45 29.67
CA ARG A 859 17.53 18.33 30.26
C ARG A 859 17.01 19.70 30.73
N ASP A 860 17.86 20.51 31.31
CA ASP A 860 17.53 21.84 31.82
C ASP A 860 17.18 22.81 30.68
N CYS A 861 17.98 22.86 29.61
CA CYS A 861 17.67 23.68 28.43
C CYS A 861 16.34 23.30 27.78
N LEU A 862 16.01 22.01 27.73
CA LEU A 862 14.72 21.54 27.21
C LEU A 862 13.55 21.98 28.10
N LEU A 863 13.68 21.90 29.43
CA LEU A 863 12.66 22.38 30.37
C LEU A 863 12.47 23.91 30.29
N GLU A 864 13.56 24.66 30.14
CA GLU A 864 13.52 26.13 29.91
C GLU A 864 12.82 26.50 28.59
N MET A 865 12.85 25.61 27.59
CA MET A 865 12.10 25.71 26.33
C MET A 865 10.66 25.17 26.41
N GLY A 866 10.21 24.74 27.59
CA GLY A 866 8.85 24.21 27.82
C GLY A 866 8.64 22.73 27.48
N PHE A 867 9.69 21.97 27.14
CA PHE A 867 9.55 20.57 26.75
C PHE A 867 9.11 19.69 27.92
N THR A 868 7.96 19.02 27.76
CA THR A 868 7.36 18.15 28.79
C THR A 868 7.69 16.66 28.62
N GLY A 869 8.34 16.26 27.52
CA GLY A 869 8.68 14.86 27.21
C GLY A 869 7.60 14.09 26.45
N ASN A 870 6.35 14.57 26.41
CA ASN A 870 5.23 13.90 25.73
C ASN A 870 5.08 14.29 24.25
N GLU A 871 5.76 15.34 23.81
CA GLU A 871 5.73 15.83 22.43
C GLU A 871 6.72 15.05 21.57
N LYS A 872 6.22 14.36 20.54
CA LYS A 872 7.07 13.72 19.51
C LYS A 872 7.67 14.73 18.51
N GLU A 873 7.38 16.02 18.68
CA GLU A 873 7.94 17.07 17.86
C GLU A 873 9.41 17.33 18.22
N LYS A 874 10.23 17.49 17.19
CA LYS A 874 11.69 17.55 17.30
C LYS A 874 12.16 18.92 17.77
N ILE A 875 11.95 19.25 19.06
CA ILE A 875 12.57 20.42 19.69
C ILE A 875 14.08 20.33 19.50
N LYS A 876 14.66 21.42 18.99
CA LYS A 876 16.09 21.54 18.71
C LYS A 876 16.74 22.47 19.71
N LEU A 877 17.87 22.03 20.28
CA LEU A 877 18.79 22.93 20.98
C LEU A 877 19.26 24.01 20.01
N THR A 878 19.39 25.24 20.51
CA THR A 878 20.01 26.33 19.75
C THR A 878 21.49 26.01 19.47
N PRO A 879 22.09 26.54 18.39
CA PRO A 879 23.51 26.33 18.11
C PRO A 879 24.44 26.68 19.29
N MET A 880 24.11 27.74 20.04
CA MET A 880 24.88 28.13 21.22
C MET A 880 24.74 27.11 22.37
N GLN A 881 23.55 26.53 22.58
CA GLN A 881 23.37 25.45 23.57
C GLN A 881 24.15 24.19 23.20
N VAL A 882 24.22 23.82 21.91
CA VAL A 882 25.03 22.69 21.42
C VAL A 882 26.52 22.93 21.69
N VAL A 883 27.02 24.11 21.32
CA VAL A 883 28.43 24.50 21.54
C VAL A 883 28.79 24.55 23.02
N GLU A 884 27.91 25.10 23.87
CA GLU A 884 28.10 25.10 25.33
C GLU A 884 28.08 23.67 25.92
N CYS A 885 27.23 22.78 25.42
CA CYS A 885 27.19 21.38 25.86
C CYS A 885 28.49 20.65 25.54
N SER A 886 28.95 20.73 24.28
CA SER A 886 30.22 20.13 23.85
C SER A 886 31.39 20.73 24.63
N TYR A 887 31.41 22.04 24.86
CA TYR A 887 32.43 22.71 25.67
C TYR A 887 32.46 22.21 27.13
N ARG A 888 31.30 21.96 27.76
CA ARG A 888 31.25 21.38 29.12
C ARG A 888 31.83 19.98 29.16
N TYR A 889 31.49 19.14 28.19
CA TYR A 889 32.00 17.76 28.07
C TYR A 889 33.53 17.77 27.89
N ILE A 890 34.06 18.60 26.99
CA ILE A 890 35.51 18.78 26.80
C ILE A 890 36.19 19.30 28.06
N SER A 891 35.61 20.30 28.73
CA SER A 891 36.18 20.88 29.97
C SER A 891 36.30 19.84 31.07
N VAL A 892 35.29 18.98 31.24
CA VAL A 892 35.30 17.87 32.19
C VAL A 892 36.36 16.83 31.83
N PHE A 893 36.48 16.46 30.55
CA PHE A 893 37.52 15.54 30.08
C PHE A 893 38.93 16.05 30.46
N GLU A 894 39.23 17.32 30.17
CA GLU A 894 40.53 17.90 30.50
C GLU A 894 40.77 17.98 32.02
N GLN A 895 39.74 18.32 32.80
CA GLN A 895 39.83 18.40 34.27
C GLN A 895 40.04 17.04 34.93
N ILE A 896 39.24 16.02 34.56
CA ILE A 896 39.34 14.66 35.12
C ILE A 896 40.67 14.03 34.74
N THR A 897 40.97 13.96 33.44
CA THR A 897 42.11 13.18 32.92
C THR A 897 43.44 13.91 33.07
N GLY A 898 43.42 15.25 33.10
CA GLY A 898 44.63 16.09 33.03
C GLY A 898 45.22 16.22 31.62
N HIS A 899 44.63 15.58 30.60
CA HIS A 899 45.08 15.68 29.22
C HIS A 899 44.42 16.85 28.48
N ALA A 900 45.16 17.52 27.60
CA ALA A 900 44.58 18.51 26.69
C ALA A 900 43.71 17.83 25.62
N PHE A 901 42.68 18.53 25.14
CA PHE A 901 41.83 18.01 24.06
C PHE A 901 42.60 17.89 22.73
N PRO A 902 42.63 16.70 22.08
CA PRO A 902 43.48 16.42 20.91
C PRO A 902 42.84 16.93 19.61
N TRP A 903 42.86 18.24 19.41
CA TRP A 903 42.25 18.92 18.25
C TRP A 903 42.75 18.40 16.89
N GLU A 904 44.03 18.01 16.81
CA GLU A 904 44.69 17.47 15.63
C GLU A 904 44.16 16.10 15.18
N THR A 905 43.51 15.35 16.08
CA THR A 905 42.84 14.08 15.74
C THR A 905 41.59 14.30 14.87
N PHE A 906 41.01 15.50 14.91
CA PHE A 906 39.74 15.83 14.24
C PHE A 906 39.99 16.84 13.11
N LEU A 907 40.56 16.36 12.00
CA LEU A 907 40.86 17.16 10.82
C LEU A 907 39.61 17.88 10.29
N PRO A 908 39.67 19.20 10.03
CA PRO A 908 38.53 19.94 9.48
C PRO A 908 38.00 19.30 8.19
N ALA A 909 36.70 19.02 8.16
CA ALA A 909 35.98 18.39 7.05
C ALA A 909 36.39 16.94 6.67
N GLU A 910 37.11 16.20 7.54
CA GLU A 910 37.21 14.74 7.39
C GLU A 910 35.86 14.08 7.74
N ASN A 911 35.31 13.22 6.86
CA ASN A 911 34.12 12.44 7.19
C ASN A 911 34.45 11.48 8.36
N PRO A 912 33.76 11.55 9.52
CA PRO A 912 34.01 10.68 10.66
C PRO A 912 33.90 9.19 10.34
N GLU A 913 33.02 8.80 9.42
CA GLU A 913 32.88 7.40 9.01
C GLU A 913 34.12 6.90 8.25
N LYS A 914 34.73 7.73 7.39
CA LYS A 914 36.01 7.39 6.72
C LYS A 914 37.14 7.19 7.73
N ARG A 915 37.18 8.03 8.77
CA ARG A 915 38.13 7.93 9.88
C ARG A 915 37.95 6.60 10.63
N VAL A 916 36.71 6.27 11.00
CA VAL A 916 36.35 5.01 11.67
C VAL A 916 36.72 3.79 10.82
N VAL A 917 36.30 3.74 9.55
CA VAL A 917 36.64 2.64 8.60
C VAL A 917 38.15 2.45 8.49
N ARG A 918 38.91 3.53 8.25
CA ARG A 918 40.38 3.51 8.16
C ARG A 918 41.03 2.95 9.43
N ASN A 919 40.57 3.39 10.59
CA ASN A 919 41.17 3.03 11.88
C ASN A 919 40.84 1.57 12.25
N LEU A 920 39.62 1.10 11.97
CA LEU A 920 39.23 -0.30 12.10
C LEU A 920 40.01 -1.23 11.15
N GLN A 921 40.28 -0.80 9.92
CA GLN A 921 41.14 -1.52 8.97
C GLN A 921 42.59 -1.61 9.47
N ARG A 922 43.14 -0.52 10.01
CA ARG A 922 44.49 -0.51 10.63
C ARG A 922 44.56 -1.45 11.84
N ALA A 923 43.51 -1.49 12.65
CA ALA A 923 43.36 -2.43 13.77
C ALA A 923 43.07 -3.88 13.33
N LYS A 924 42.91 -4.14 12.02
CA LYS A 924 42.56 -5.45 11.43
C LYS A 924 41.21 -6.03 11.89
N LEU A 925 40.30 -5.17 12.33
CA LEU A 925 38.93 -5.52 12.73
C LEU A 925 37.95 -5.48 11.53
N LEU A 926 38.29 -4.71 10.51
CA LEU A 926 37.49 -4.51 9.30
C LEU A 926 38.34 -4.80 8.06
N GLY A 927 37.74 -5.43 7.05
CA GLY A 927 38.36 -5.75 5.78
C GLY A 927 38.45 -4.56 4.80
N PRO A 928 39.12 -4.74 3.65
CA PRO A 928 39.34 -3.67 2.67
C PRO A 928 38.05 -3.20 1.96
N GLY A 929 36.98 -4.00 2.04
CA GLY A 929 35.66 -3.69 1.46
C GLY A 929 34.85 -4.94 1.21
N VAL A 930 33.64 -4.77 0.64
CA VAL A 930 32.62 -5.82 0.52
C VAL A 930 32.22 -6.07 -0.93
N VAL A 931 32.02 -7.33 -1.30
CA VAL A 931 31.40 -7.72 -2.58
C VAL A 931 29.92 -8.02 -2.36
N LEU A 932 29.04 -7.36 -3.12
CA LEU A 932 27.59 -7.48 -3.03
C LEU A 932 27.05 -8.16 -4.30
N ILE A 933 26.70 -9.45 -4.22
CA ILE A 933 26.24 -10.25 -5.36
C ILE A 933 24.71 -10.22 -5.42
N PHE A 934 24.12 -9.56 -6.43
CA PHE A 934 22.67 -9.46 -6.62
C PHE A 934 22.18 -10.43 -7.70
N ALA A 935 21.05 -11.09 -7.44
CA ALA A 935 20.41 -12.02 -8.37
C ALA A 935 18.95 -11.66 -8.65
N GLY A 936 18.53 -11.78 -9.91
CA GLY A 936 17.14 -11.56 -10.32
C GLY A 936 16.15 -12.65 -9.88
N SER A 937 16.66 -13.83 -9.49
CA SER A 937 15.87 -15.02 -9.16
C SER A 937 16.62 -15.97 -8.22
N GLY A 938 15.89 -16.69 -7.36
CA GLY A 938 16.45 -17.76 -6.52
C GLY A 938 16.90 -19.00 -7.30
N SER A 939 16.51 -19.14 -8.57
CA SER A 939 17.06 -20.15 -9.49
C SER A 939 18.57 -20.03 -9.70
N ASP A 940 19.10 -18.82 -9.52
CA ASP A 940 20.45 -18.47 -9.94
C ASP A 940 21.47 -18.74 -8.82
N ALA A 941 21.01 -19.17 -7.63
CA ALA A 941 21.82 -19.47 -6.45
C ALA A 941 23.07 -20.35 -6.70
N PRO A 942 23.04 -21.39 -7.57
CA PRO A 942 24.24 -22.16 -7.89
C PRO A 942 25.35 -21.36 -8.59
N HIS A 943 25.02 -20.24 -9.26
CA HIS A 943 25.98 -19.32 -9.88
C HIS A 943 26.53 -18.33 -8.85
N LEU A 944 25.66 -17.78 -7.98
CA LEU A 944 26.05 -16.87 -6.90
C LEU A 944 27.09 -17.53 -5.98
N LYS A 945 26.84 -18.79 -5.61
CA LYS A 945 27.77 -19.56 -4.77
C LYS A 945 29.16 -19.73 -5.42
N LYS A 946 29.24 -19.92 -6.75
CA LYS A 946 30.53 -19.99 -7.46
C LYS A 946 31.29 -18.67 -7.44
N ILE A 947 30.58 -17.53 -7.49
CA ILE A 947 31.19 -16.19 -7.38
C ILE A 947 31.70 -15.98 -5.96
N GLU A 948 30.90 -16.31 -4.96
CA GLU A 948 31.25 -16.27 -3.55
C GLU A 948 32.49 -17.13 -3.21
N GLU A 949 32.48 -18.42 -3.58
CA GLU A 949 33.64 -19.32 -3.46
C GLU A 949 34.88 -18.80 -4.20
N SER A 950 34.71 -18.05 -5.30
CA SER A 950 35.82 -17.44 -6.04
C SER A 950 36.36 -16.18 -5.35
N CYS A 951 35.50 -15.38 -4.71
CA CYS A 951 35.90 -14.22 -3.91
C CYS A 951 36.73 -14.64 -2.69
N TYR A 952 36.29 -15.67 -1.95
CA TYR A 952 37.06 -16.21 -0.82
C TYR A 952 38.44 -16.73 -1.27
N ARG A 953 38.53 -17.42 -2.42
CA ARG A 953 39.82 -17.91 -2.98
C ARG A 953 40.82 -16.82 -3.35
N VAL A 954 40.36 -15.61 -3.70
CA VAL A 954 41.25 -14.45 -3.96
C VAL A 954 41.52 -13.62 -2.71
N GLY A 955 41.08 -14.06 -1.52
CA GLY A 955 41.38 -13.46 -0.23
C GLY A 955 40.42 -12.34 0.20
N LEU A 956 39.24 -12.25 -0.40
CA LEU A 956 38.17 -11.35 0.05
C LEU A 956 37.37 -12.03 1.18
N SER A 957 37.31 -11.41 2.36
CA SER A 957 36.62 -11.92 3.54
C SER A 957 35.12 -11.61 3.56
N ALA A 958 34.70 -10.52 2.93
CA ALA A 958 33.34 -9.99 3.02
C ALA A 958 32.60 -10.11 1.69
N VAL A 959 31.69 -11.08 1.60
CA VAL A 959 30.85 -11.33 0.42
C VAL A 959 29.41 -11.51 0.87
N HIS A 960 28.50 -10.71 0.31
CA HIS A 960 27.07 -10.75 0.64
C HIS A 960 26.23 -10.96 -0.61
N THR A 961 25.42 -12.02 -0.60
CA THR A 961 24.49 -12.34 -1.69
C THR A 961 23.11 -11.71 -1.44
N ARG A 962 22.35 -11.37 -2.49
CA ARG A 962 20.98 -10.86 -2.41
C ARG A 962 20.12 -11.35 -3.56
N ILE A 963 18.85 -11.63 -3.30
CA ILE A 963 17.84 -11.82 -4.35
C ILE A 963 17.01 -10.56 -4.44
N CYS A 964 17.16 -9.81 -5.53
CA CYS A 964 16.33 -8.66 -5.85
C CYS A 964 16.14 -8.51 -7.37
N SER A 965 14.89 -8.34 -7.79
CA SER A 965 14.54 -8.31 -9.21
C SER A 965 14.15 -6.90 -9.65
N ALA A 966 14.98 -6.25 -10.47
CA ALA A 966 14.69 -4.93 -11.04
C ALA A 966 13.33 -4.86 -11.76
N HIS A 967 12.86 -5.96 -12.35
CA HIS A 967 11.56 -6.02 -13.03
C HIS A 967 10.35 -6.21 -12.11
N LYS A 968 10.53 -6.87 -10.94
CA LYS A 968 9.40 -7.22 -10.04
C LYS A 968 9.34 -6.35 -8.79
N GLN A 969 10.49 -5.82 -8.37
CA GLN A 969 10.68 -5.07 -7.13
C GLN A 969 11.73 -3.94 -7.33
N PRO A 970 11.55 -3.03 -8.31
CA PRO A 970 12.52 -1.95 -8.57
C PRO A 970 12.78 -1.09 -7.32
N GLY A 971 11.73 -0.69 -6.59
CA GLY A 971 11.86 0.08 -5.35
C GLY A 971 12.70 -0.64 -4.29
N LYS A 972 12.54 -1.97 -4.12
CA LYS A 972 13.37 -2.73 -3.15
C LYS A 972 14.84 -2.75 -3.55
N LEU A 973 15.15 -2.80 -4.86
CA LEU A 973 16.53 -2.71 -5.34
C LEU A 973 17.10 -1.33 -5.01
N GLU A 974 16.35 -0.27 -5.32
CA GLU A 974 16.72 1.11 -5.01
C GLU A 974 16.91 1.33 -3.49
N ASP A 975 16.00 0.86 -2.64
CA ASP A 975 16.10 0.97 -1.17
C ASP A 975 17.39 0.31 -0.64
N VAL A 976 17.71 -0.90 -1.12
CA VAL A 976 18.91 -1.64 -0.72
C VAL A 976 20.18 -0.91 -1.20
N LEU A 977 20.19 -0.39 -2.43
CA LEU A 977 21.32 0.36 -2.97
C LEU A 977 21.53 1.70 -2.26
N ASN A 978 20.44 2.45 -2.03
CA ASN A 978 20.45 3.69 -1.27
C ASN A 978 20.96 3.51 0.16
N ARG A 979 20.69 2.35 0.77
CA ARG A 979 21.29 1.97 2.05
C ARG A 979 22.79 1.74 1.94
N TYR A 980 23.25 0.94 0.96
CA TYR A 980 24.69 0.74 0.76
C TYR A 980 25.42 2.05 0.44
N ASN A 981 24.82 2.94 -0.36
CA ASN A 981 25.36 4.26 -0.69
C ASN A 981 25.63 5.16 0.54
N GLN A 982 25.05 4.88 1.71
CA GLN A 982 25.37 5.60 2.96
C GLN A 982 26.78 5.26 3.47
N SER A 983 27.25 4.03 3.25
CA SER A 983 28.55 3.53 3.70
C SER A 983 29.74 4.26 3.07
N GLU A 984 30.78 4.55 3.85
CA GLU A 984 32.10 4.93 3.38
C GLU A 984 33.08 3.74 3.32
N GLN A 985 32.70 2.56 3.82
CA GLN A 985 33.38 1.31 3.47
C GLN A 985 33.15 1.01 1.98
N MET A 986 34.23 0.69 1.26
CA MET A 986 34.18 0.41 -0.18
C MET A 986 33.36 -0.85 -0.48
N CYS A 987 32.39 -0.74 -1.37
CA CYS A 987 31.61 -1.87 -1.88
C CYS A 987 31.89 -2.08 -3.38
N ILE A 988 31.62 -3.28 -3.88
CA ILE A 988 31.55 -3.61 -5.31
C ILE A 988 30.32 -4.48 -5.55
N ILE A 989 29.51 -4.11 -6.53
CA ILE A 989 28.26 -4.81 -6.83
C ILE A 989 28.51 -5.78 -7.99
N VAL A 990 28.05 -7.02 -7.85
CA VAL A 990 28.07 -8.04 -8.92
C VAL A 990 26.63 -8.37 -9.29
N GLY A 991 26.18 -7.94 -10.46
CA GLY A 991 24.85 -8.20 -10.99
C GLY A 991 24.78 -9.53 -11.76
N CYS A 992 23.86 -10.40 -11.36
CA CYS A 992 23.61 -11.70 -11.96
C CYS A 992 22.14 -11.81 -12.41
N ALA A 993 21.88 -11.60 -13.70
CA ALA A 993 20.58 -11.82 -14.30
C ALA A 993 20.71 -12.57 -15.63
N GLY A 994 19.91 -13.62 -15.80
CA GLY A 994 19.73 -14.31 -17.07
C GLY A 994 18.68 -13.63 -17.96
N GLY A 995 18.72 -13.90 -19.27
CA GLY A 995 17.76 -13.34 -20.23
C GLY A 995 17.98 -11.85 -20.55
N THR A 996 17.28 -10.95 -19.87
CA THR A 996 17.45 -9.48 -20.03
C THR A 996 17.98 -8.89 -18.73
N ASP A 997 19.22 -8.41 -18.74
CA ASP A 997 19.87 -7.88 -17.54
C ASP A 997 19.56 -6.40 -17.31
N ALA A 998 18.34 -6.13 -16.84
CA ALA A 998 18.01 -4.82 -16.26
C ALA A 998 18.62 -4.63 -14.86
N LEU A 999 19.10 -5.69 -14.20
CA LEU A 999 19.57 -5.65 -12.81
C LEU A 999 20.88 -4.88 -12.70
N SER A 1000 21.89 -5.23 -13.51
CA SER A 1000 23.18 -4.54 -13.52
C SER A 1000 23.04 -3.07 -13.94
N GLY A 1001 22.25 -2.78 -14.98
CA GLY A 1001 22.05 -1.42 -15.47
C GLY A 1001 21.33 -0.52 -14.46
N THR A 1002 20.28 -1.04 -13.80
CA THR A 1002 19.59 -0.30 -12.73
C THR A 1002 20.51 -0.12 -11.52
N ALA A 1003 21.23 -1.16 -11.11
CA ALA A 1003 22.15 -1.07 -9.97
C ALA A 1003 23.28 -0.06 -10.22
N SER A 1004 23.81 -0.03 -11.45
CA SER A 1004 24.81 0.92 -11.93
C SER A 1004 24.32 2.38 -11.87
N PHE A 1005 23.07 2.63 -12.27
CA PHE A 1005 22.48 3.97 -12.23
C PHE A 1005 22.24 4.49 -10.79
N HIS A 1006 21.84 3.61 -9.86
CA HIS A 1006 21.52 3.98 -8.47
C HIS A 1006 22.69 3.81 -7.49
N SER A 1007 23.87 3.36 -7.92
CA SER A 1007 25.00 3.06 -7.02
C SER A 1007 26.12 4.09 -7.12
N LYS A 1008 26.68 4.52 -5.98
CA LYS A 1008 27.95 5.27 -5.94
C LYS A 1008 29.20 4.36 -6.11
N PHE A 1009 29.00 3.05 -6.04
CA PHE A 1009 30.03 2.02 -6.09
C PHE A 1009 30.09 1.30 -7.45
N PRO A 1010 31.26 0.78 -7.86
CA PRO A 1010 31.43 0.05 -9.11
C PRO A 1010 30.49 -1.16 -9.23
N VAL A 1011 29.95 -1.36 -10.43
CA VAL A 1011 29.04 -2.48 -10.76
C VAL A 1011 29.65 -3.38 -11.83
N VAL A 1012 29.53 -4.68 -11.65
CA VAL A 1012 30.08 -5.72 -12.52
C VAL A 1012 28.95 -6.67 -12.93
N SER A 1013 28.67 -6.81 -14.22
CA SER A 1013 27.76 -7.85 -14.73
C SER A 1013 28.47 -9.19 -14.84
N CYS A 1014 27.92 -10.22 -14.21
CA CYS A 1014 28.40 -11.60 -14.30
C CYS A 1014 27.20 -12.55 -14.56
N PRO A 1015 26.66 -12.58 -15.80
CA PRO A 1015 25.44 -13.32 -16.11
C PRO A 1015 25.60 -14.84 -15.96
N PRO A 1016 24.55 -15.56 -15.51
CA PRO A 1016 24.62 -17.01 -15.27
C PRO A 1016 24.61 -17.86 -16.56
N ASP A 1017 24.07 -17.32 -17.66
CA ASP A 1017 23.81 -18.06 -18.90
C ASP A 1017 25.07 -18.36 -19.73
N GLY A 1018 26.26 -17.89 -19.32
CA GLY A 1018 27.55 -18.19 -19.95
C GLY A 1018 27.79 -17.55 -21.33
N HIS A 1019 26.83 -16.81 -21.88
CA HIS A 1019 26.91 -16.16 -23.20
C HIS A 1019 26.93 -14.63 -23.10
N VAL A 1020 27.40 -13.97 -24.16
CA VAL A 1020 27.36 -12.51 -24.27
C VAL A 1020 25.91 -12.04 -24.42
N ASN A 1021 25.37 -11.47 -23.36
CA ASN A 1021 24.08 -10.82 -23.39
C ASN A 1021 24.26 -9.37 -23.85
N HIS A 1022 23.73 -9.01 -25.02
CA HIS A 1022 23.80 -7.64 -25.55
C HIS A 1022 23.21 -6.61 -24.58
N THR A 1023 22.22 -6.99 -23.76
CA THR A 1023 21.61 -6.08 -22.78
C THR A 1023 22.55 -5.68 -21.63
N CYS A 1024 23.61 -6.46 -21.37
CA CYS A 1024 24.67 -6.07 -20.44
C CYS A 1024 25.69 -5.08 -21.05
N LEU A 1025 25.71 -4.94 -22.39
CA LEU A 1025 26.64 -4.09 -23.14
C LEU A 1025 25.99 -2.75 -23.55
N THR A 1026 24.70 -2.74 -23.86
CA THR A 1026 23.97 -1.55 -24.32
C THR A 1026 23.36 -0.78 -23.15
N ASN A 1027 24.18 0.04 -22.49
CA ASN A 1027 23.74 0.89 -21.39
C ASN A 1027 23.22 2.25 -21.85
N PRO A 1028 22.21 2.82 -21.16
CA PRO A 1028 21.83 4.23 -21.34
C PRO A 1028 22.95 5.16 -20.80
N PRO A 1029 23.06 6.40 -21.31
CA PRO A 1029 23.98 7.39 -20.76
C PRO A 1029 23.78 7.58 -19.25
N GLY A 1030 24.86 7.49 -18.48
CA GLY A 1030 24.84 7.55 -17.01
C GLY A 1030 24.91 6.19 -16.30
N SER A 1031 24.80 5.05 -17.01
CA SER A 1031 25.14 3.72 -16.47
C SER A 1031 26.51 3.26 -16.97
N SER A 1032 27.36 2.75 -16.07
CA SER A 1032 28.71 2.22 -16.35
C SER A 1032 29.04 0.94 -15.55
N ASN A 1033 28.30 -0.15 -15.80
CA ASN A 1033 28.71 -1.49 -15.34
C ASN A 1033 29.77 -2.12 -16.28
N ALA A 1034 30.73 -2.84 -15.70
CA ALA A 1034 31.70 -3.65 -16.44
C ALA A 1034 31.17 -5.07 -16.68
N LEU A 1035 31.25 -5.62 -17.90
CA LEU A 1035 30.87 -7.01 -18.17
C LEU A 1035 32.05 -7.96 -17.95
N ILE A 1036 31.94 -8.88 -16.98
CA ILE A 1036 32.95 -9.92 -16.73
C ILE A 1036 32.26 -11.29 -16.65
N TYR A 1037 32.26 -12.01 -17.78
CA TYR A 1037 31.62 -13.33 -17.93
C TYR A 1037 32.24 -14.43 -17.04
N SER A 1038 33.55 -14.40 -16.83
CA SER A 1038 34.26 -15.42 -16.06
C SER A 1038 34.16 -15.12 -14.57
N VAL A 1039 33.48 -16.00 -13.84
CA VAL A 1039 33.31 -15.95 -12.38
C VAL A 1039 34.63 -15.72 -11.63
N GLY A 1040 35.70 -16.43 -12.02
CA GLY A 1040 37.03 -16.27 -11.41
C GLY A 1040 37.68 -14.92 -11.72
N ASN A 1041 37.42 -14.36 -12.91
CA ASN A 1041 37.91 -13.03 -13.27
C ASN A 1041 37.09 -11.91 -12.62
N ALA A 1042 35.77 -12.11 -12.42
CA ALA A 1042 34.92 -11.17 -11.71
C ALA A 1042 35.37 -11.03 -10.25
N ALA A 1043 35.63 -12.15 -9.57
CA ALA A 1043 36.22 -12.18 -8.23
C ALA A 1043 37.61 -11.51 -8.19
N ARG A 1044 38.50 -11.81 -9.14
CA ARG A 1044 39.84 -11.19 -9.22
C ARG A 1044 39.77 -9.69 -9.48
N PHE A 1045 38.85 -9.22 -10.32
CA PHE A 1045 38.60 -7.80 -10.56
C PHE A 1045 38.11 -7.09 -9.29
N CYS A 1046 37.16 -7.70 -8.56
CA CYS A 1046 36.72 -7.18 -7.27
C CYS A 1046 37.90 -7.04 -6.29
N ALA A 1047 38.76 -8.06 -6.22
CA ALA A 1047 39.94 -8.02 -5.37
C ALA A 1047 40.96 -6.95 -5.80
N GLN A 1048 41.17 -6.75 -7.10
CA GLN A 1048 42.06 -5.71 -7.63
C GLN A 1048 41.57 -4.31 -7.25
N VAL A 1049 40.27 -4.03 -7.40
CA VAL A 1049 39.67 -2.75 -7.00
C VAL A 1049 39.77 -2.56 -5.48
N LEU A 1050 39.32 -3.53 -4.66
CA LEU A 1050 39.40 -3.42 -3.20
C LEU A 1050 40.84 -3.31 -2.68
N SER A 1051 41.82 -3.89 -3.38
CA SER A 1051 43.24 -3.79 -2.99
C SER A 1051 43.84 -2.38 -3.11
N GLN A 1052 43.18 -1.46 -3.84
CA GLN A 1052 43.56 -0.04 -3.87
C GLN A 1052 43.06 0.72 -2.62
N HIS A 1053 42.03 0.20 -1.96
CA HIS A 1053 41.44 0.75 -0.74
C HIS A 1053 41.95 0.03 0.54
N ASP A 1054 42.75 -1.03 0.41
CA ASP A 1054 43.35 -1.75 1.54
C ASP A 1054 44.49 -0.95 2.19
N VAL A 1055 44.17 -0.26 3.29
CA VAL A 1055 45.13 0.50 4.11
C VAL A 1055 46.29 -0.38 4.64
N THR A 1056 46.08 -1.69 4.79
CA THR A 1056 47.11 -2.65 5.24
C THR A 1056 48.00 -3.18 4.11
N ARG A 1057 47.61 -2.97 2.84
CA ARG A 1057 48.21 -3.54 1.62
C ARG A 1057 48.33 -5.08 1.64
N SER A 1058 47.56 -5.76 2.48
CA SER A 1058 47.60 -7.23 2.62
C SER A 1058 47.05 -7.93 1.38
N LEU A 1059 45.96 -7.42 0.81
CA LEU A 1059 45.31 -7.98 -0.38
C LEU A 1059 46.16 -7.78 -1.62
N SER A 1060 46.77 -6.59 -1.78
CA SER A 1060 47.67 -6.29 -2.91
C SER A 1060 48.88 -7.23 -2.94
N LYS A 1061 49.48 -7.52 -1.77
CA LYS A 1061 50.58 -8.49 -1.63
C LYS A 1061 50.16 -9.92 -2.02
N LYS A 1062 48.98 -10.37 -1.57
CA LYS A 1062 48.42 -11.68 -1.96
C LYS A 1062 48.19 -11.78 -3.47
N LEU A 1063 47.65 -10.73 -4.10
CA LEU A 1063 47.38 -10.69 -5.54
C LEU A 1063 48.66 -10.71 -6.39
N LEU A 1064 49.73 -10.04 -5.94
CA LEU A 1064 51.05 -10.09 -6.58
C LEU A 1064 51.67 -11.48 -6.48
N SER A 1065 51.74 -12.07 -5.28
CA SER A 1065 52.24 -13.44 -5.08
C SER A 1065 51.50 -14.46 -5.96
N ALA A 1066 50.17 -14.40 -5.99
CA ALA A 1066 49.34 -15.27 -6.83
C ALA A 1066 49.44 -14.97 -8.34
N ASN A 1067 50.15 -13.92 -8.74
CA ASN A 1067 50.54 -13.65 -10.12
C ASN A 1067 51.92 -14.23 -10.42
N ASP A 1068 52.87 -14.07 -9.50
CA ASP A 1068 54.23 -14.63 -9.59
C ASP A 1068 54.18 -16.17 -9.63
N ASP A 1069 53.32 -16.80 -8.80
CA ASP A 1069 53.06 -18.25 -8.81
C ASP A 1069 52.54 -18.73 -10.19
N LYS A 1070 51.69 -17.92 -10.84
CA LYS A 1070 51.18 -18.23 -12.20
C LYS A 1070 52.26 -18.09 -13.26
N VAL A 1071 53.11 -17.07 -13.16
CA VAL A 1071 54.25 -16.88 -14.08
C VAL A 1071 55.24 -18.04 -13.91
N ALA A 1072 55.58 -18.42 -12.68
CA ALA A 1072 56.42 -19.58 -12.40
C ALA A 1072 55.80 -20.88 -12.93
N GLY A 1073 54.48 -21.06 -12.79
CA GLY A 1073 53.74 -22.18 -13.37
C GLY A 1073 53.80 -22.24 -14.90
N LEU A 1074 53.66 -21.09 -15.58
CA LEU A 1074 53.79 -20.98 -17.03
C LEU A 1074 55.22 -21.28 -17.50
N VAL A 1075 56.24 -20.71 -16.85
CA VAL A 1075 57.65 -20.99 -17.13
C VAL A 1075 57.95 -22.48 -16.97
N LYS A 1076 57.45 -23.12 -15.90
CA LYS A 1076 57.61 -24.56 -15.67
C LYS A 1076 56.94 -25.41 -16.75
N ALA A 1077 55.74 -25.01 -17.20
CA ALA A 1077 55.02 -25.70 -18.27
C ALA A 1077 55.72 -25.57 -19.63
N ASP A 1078 56.21 -24.37 -19.97
CA ASP A 1078 56.99 -24.11 -21.18
C ASP A 1078 58.30 -24.89 -21.18
N THR A 1079 59.06 -24.85 -20.07
CA THR A 1079 60.30 -25.64 -19.91
C THR A 1079 60.02 -27.14 -20.10
N GLY A 1080 58.97 -27.66 -19.46
CA GLY A 1080 58.58 -29.07 -19.60
C GLY A 1080 58.16 -29.45 -21.03
N PHE A 1081 57.45 -28.57 -21.74
CA PHE A 1081 57.09 -28.77 -23.14
C PHE A 1081 58.32 -28.75 -24.05
N VAL A 1082 59.23 -27.81 -23.84
CA VAL A 1082 60.51 -27.72 -24.57
C VAL A 1082 61.35 -28.98 -24.35
N ASP A 1083 61.41 -29.52 -23.12
CA ASP A 1083 62.14 -30.74 -22.83
C ASP A 1083 61.45 -32.00 -23.38
N GLU A 1084 60.11 -32.06 -23.40
CA GLU A 1084 59.36 -33.11 -24.08
C GLU A 1084 59.59 -33.10 -25.61
N VAL A 1085 59.64 -31.90 -26.21
CA VAL A 1085 59.97 -31.72 -27.64
C VAL A 1085 61.42 -32.13 -27.92
N LYS A 1086 62.39 -31.74 -27.09
CA LYS A 1086 63.78 -32.22 -27.21
C LYS A 1086 63.87 -33.74 -27.10
N ALA A 1087 63.18 -34.35 -26.15
CA ALA A 1087 63.14 -35.81 -25.99
C ALA A 1087 62.53 -36.51 -27.21
N LYS A 1088 61.44 -35.95 -27.78
CA LYS A 1088 60.81 -36.46 -29.02
C LYS A 1088 61.69 -36.29 -30.26
N ILE A 1089 62.51 -35.24 -30.33
CA ILE A 1089 63.51 -35.07 -31.40
C ILE A 1089 64.66 -36.07 -31.22
N ALA A 1090 65.18 -36.21 -30.00
CA ALA A 1090 66.26 -37.15 -29.67
C ALA A 1090 65.87 -38.63 -29.78
N ALA A 1091 64.57 -38.96 -29.70
CA ALA A 1091 64.06 -40.31 -29.95
C ALA A 1091 63.71 -40.58 -31.43
N LYS A 1092 63.90 -39.58 -32.31
CA LYS A 1092 63.59 -39.64 -33.76
C LYS A 1092 64.83 -39.47 -34.63
N ALA A 1093 65.90 -38.91 -34.08
CA ALA A 1093 67.27 -38.97 -34.59
C ALA A 1093 67.95 -40.29 -34.18
#